data_AF-A0A940AT98-F1
#
_entry.id   AF-A0A940AT98-F1
#
_cell.length_a   1.000
_cell.length_b   1.000
_cell.length_c   1.000
_cell.angle_alpha   90.00
_cell.angle_beta   90.00
_cell.angle_gamma   90.00
#
_symmetry.space_group_name_H-M   'P 1'
#
loop_
_entity.id
_entity.type
_entity.pdbx_description
1 polymer ?
#
loop_
_entity_poly.entity_id
_entity_poly.type
_entity_poly.pdbx_seq_one_letter_code
_entity_poly.pdbx_strand_id
1 'polypeptide(L)'
;MKTIALFAALVPMSAAFGAWTVEGGDVSPAEPIAFAKVAGHSHHCRKPGVSEETTDANLFAWTAKYHVDAFGVGSPWTISNQVVYSKNERADRDRYFGGLKNDQMEEMMDVAGNNAMLAGLNARGGGTLYYLDNETPKSCFGHMWYVGFKQTVPAWHDYSQDRPCWYSDYDNDTAERNALTGDYHKRRTYATIVAEQRSYGALAIWAHPTSWWTKDGKNKGPFVTNIATDMIPQLMRDGYLDGMTVQGYDPYHADYQNLWFALLDLGYRVPGFSELDLSPSHGIEEKGTMLFNWIPFLKRPLTIDTIKAEFRAAHHTMSSGPGLYMKVDGNLQGAELESGAGKTHKVEVFAWPADGEKTLSRVQLLGRGGKVLAEKRDFAGGRISWTITGDAEGGWIVARVFGENDADFAEKRQQIVKHCALTNPVWLRTDAFRAPKPIPAPDPLTIREVRELEDFLLKGEFRFDPRVEKELEPGMVPVWAFQIDKVRAALERAAKRPLVVACVGDSITYGHGASKREKTAYPAQLQALLGDGWTVLNFGHNARTALDDGKEWNGQGGMGYRKSPQLAKALASRPDVVLFMLGTNDSKPVNWNRADDVKRDYEKLVDDFLALTNAPVVVVAASPFVKKDSFSIRESVVGGELVPWQRELAQRRGLPLVDAYSATKAAAATSYIGDGVHPNDTGYGVLAEAFAAKLRELEPKLRAARAATR
;
A
#
# COMPACT_ATOMS: atom_id res chain seq x y z
N MET A 1 -45.06 14.83 -16.98
CA MET A 1 -44.55 16.14 -16.49
C MET A 1 -43.30 15.82 -15.69
N LYS A 2 -42.11 15.92 -16.28
CA LYS A 2 -41.29 17.15 -16.33
C LYS A 2 -41.20 17.83 -14.95
N THR A 3 -39.94 18.00 -14.51
CA THR A 3 -39.47 18.80 -13.38
C THR A 3 -39.41 18.06 -12.03
N ILE A 4 -38.27 17.40 -11.76
CA ILE A 4 -37.27 17.80 -10.74
C ILE A 4 -35.92 17.25 -11.24
N ALA A 5 -35.25 18.09 -12.03
CA ALA A 5 -33.82 18.05 -12.23
C ALA A 5 -33.26 19.16 -11.35
N LEU A 6 -32.61 18.80 -10.23
CA LEU A 6 -31.58 19.61 -9.56
C LEU A 6 -31.02 18.81 -8.36
N PHE A 7 -29.70 18.87 -8.17
CA PHE A 7 -28.86 18.27 -7.10
C PHE A 7 -28.13 16.95 -7.38
N ALA A 8 -27.79 16.67 -8.64
CA ALA A 8 -26.62 15.84 -8.98
C ALA A 8 -25.46 16.76 -9.42
N ALA A 9 -24.76 17.37 -8.45
CA ALA A 9 -23.54 18.15 -8.64
C ALA A 9 -22.56 17.68 -7.56
N LEU A 10 -21.42 17.07 -7.91
CA LEU A 10 -20.20 17.85 -8.12
C LEU A 10 -19.10 17.16 -8.97
N VAL A 11 -19.42 16.08 -9.70
CA VAL A 11 -18.63 15.68 -10.88
C VAL A 11 -19.62 15.48 -12.03
N PRO A 12 -19.45 16.14 -13.19
CA PRO A 12 -20.40 16.05 -14.28
C PRO A 12 -20.31 14.65 -14.89
N MET A 13 -21.15 13.73 -14.43
CA MET A 13 -21.35 12.43 -15.06
C MET A 13 -22.27 12.53 -16.30
N SER A 14 -22.37 13.72 -16.90
CA SER A 14 -23.17 13.96 -18.11
C SER A 14 -22.76 15.21 -18.90
N ALA A 15 -21.51 15.69 -18.80
CA ALA A 15 -20.98 16.42 -19.95
C ALA A 15 -20.82 15.36 -21.03
N ALA A 16 -21.63 15.43 -22.10
CA ALA A 16 -21.35 14.65 -23.29
C ALA A 16 -19.91 14.98 -23.67
N PHE A 17 -18.97 14.06 -23.40
CA PHE A 17 -17.59 14.25 -23.78
C PHE A 17 -17.58 14.63 -25.26
N GLY A 18 -16.85 15.69 -25.62
CA GLY A 18 -16.69 16.07 -27.01
C GLY A 18 -16.34 14.82 -27.80
N ALA A 19 -17.10 14.51 -28.85
CA ALA A 19 -16.79 13.34 -29.64
C ALA A 19 -15.46 13.61 -30.34
N TRP A 20 -14.38 12.97 -29.89
CA TRP A 20 -13.14 12.94 -30.66
C TRP A 20 -13.50 12.54 -32.08
N THR A 21 -13.07 13.36 -33.03
CA THR A 21 -13.29 13.08 -34.44
C THR A 21 -12.20 12.10 -34.86
N VAL A 22 -12.62 10.97 -35.41
CA VAL A 22 -11.73 9.93 -35.93
C VAL A 22 -11.92 9.81 -37.42
N GLU A 23 -10.82 9.90 -38.16
CA GLU A 23 -10.78 9.78 -39.62
C GLU A 23 -9.84 8.64 -40.03
N GLY A 24 -10.03 8.12 -41.25
CA GLY A 24 -9.21 7.04 -41.80
C GLY A 24 -9.74 5.65 -41.47
N GLY A 25 -8.86 4.74 -41.06
CA GLY A 25 -9.10 3.29 -41.02
C GLY A 25 -8.41 2.56 -42.17
N ASP A 26 -7.36 3.16 -42.72
CA ASP A 26 -6.59 2.62 -43.84
C ASP A 26 -5.86 1.35 -43.40
N VAL A 27 -6.08 0.28 -44.16
CA VAL A 27 -5.47 -1.01 -43.92
C VAL A 27 -4.22 -1.15 -44.77
N SER A 28 -3.14 -1.64 -44.16
CA SER A 28 -1.95 -2.04 -44.88
C SER A 28 -1.38 -3.36 -44.32
N PRO A 29 -0.72 -4.18 -45.15
CA PRO A 29 -0.02 -5.36 -44.66
C PRO A 29 1.00 -5.01 -43.56
N ALA A 30 1.11 -5.87 -42.56
CA ALA A 30 2.17 -5.81 -41.56
C ALA A 30 2.50 -7.23 -41.09
N GLU A 31 3.78 -7.56 -41.09
CA GLU A 31 4.27 -8.85 -40.63
C GLU A 31 4.09 -9.01 -39.11
N PRO A 32 3.68 -10.19 -38.63
CA PRO A 32 3.66 -10.49 -37.20
C PRO A 32 5.02 -10.26 -36.56
N ILE A 33 5.00 -9.75 -35.32
CA ILE A 33 6.21 -9.57 -34.52
C ILE A 33 6.32 -10.66 -33.47
N ALA A 34 7.52 -10.85 -32.93
CA ALA A 34 7.71 -11.67 -31.74
C ALA A 34 7.17 -10.93 -30.50
N PHE A 35 6.32 -11.61 -29.74
CA PHE A 35 5.89 -11.20 -28.40
C PHE A 35 6.55 -12.10 -27.37
N ALA A 36 6.97 -11.53 -26.23
CA ALA A 36 7.23 -12.31 -25.04
C ALA A 36 5.89 -12.54 -24.31
N LYS A 37 5.49 -13.80 -24.12
CA LYS A 37 4.26 -14.18 -23.42
C LYS A 37 4.56 -14.40 -21.95
N VAL A 38 4.04 -13.53 -21.09
CA VAL A 38 4.13 -13.66 -19.63
C VAL A 38 2.77 -14.09 -19.11
N ALA A 39 2.68 -15.28 -18.51
CA ALA A 39 1.48 -15.69 -17.79
C ALA A 39 1.55 -15.22 -16.32
N GLY A 40 0.41 -14.76 -15.82
CA GLY A 40 0.23 -14.34 -14.43
C GLY A 40 0.12 -15.53 -13.46
N HIS A 41 -0.34 -15.24 -12.25
CA HIS A 41 -0.23 -16.12 -11.08
C HIS A 41 -0.68 -17.57 -11.28
N SER A 42 0.04 -18.47 -10.59
CA SER A 42 -0.33 -19.87 -10.44
C SER A 42 -0.12 -20.44 -9.04
N HIS A 43 -0.85 -21.49 -8.72
CA HIS A 43 -0.68 -22.32 -7.53
C HIS A 43 0.05 -23.61 -7.90
N HIS A 44 1.37 -23.66 -7.70
CA HIS A 44 2.24 -24.74 -8.19
C HIS A 44 1.72 -26.17 -7.85
N CYS A 45 1.88 -26.67 -6.63
CA CYS A 45 1.38 -28.00 -6.22
C CYS A 45 0.31 -27.90 -5.12
N ARG A 46 -0.97 -27.90 -5.48
CA ARG A 46 -2.10 -27.67 -4.55
C ARG A 46 -2.99 -28.90 -4.34
N LYS A 47 -2.93 -29.89 -5.24
CA LYS A 47 -3.78 -31.08 -5.18
C LYS A 47 -3.16 -32.18 -4.31
N PRO A 48 -3.84 -32.65 -3.25
CA PRO A 48 -3.37 -33.80 -2.48
C PRO A 48 -3.17 -35.04 -3.36
N GLY A 49 -2.05 -35.74 -3.17
CA GLY A 49 -1.74 -36.98 -3.88
C GLY A 49 -1.07 -36.80 -5.25
N VAL A 50 -0.78 -35.57 -5.69
CA VAL A 50 0.05 -35.29 -6.87
C VAL A 50 1.47 -34.97 -6.42
N SER A 51 2.48 -35.57 -7.05
CA SER A 51 3.89 -35.31 -6.72
C SER A 51 4.37 -33.97 -7.30
N GLU A 52 5.43 -33.41 -6.73
CA GLU A 52 6.10 -32.22 -7.28
C GLU A 52 6.63 -32.49 -8.69
N GLU A 53 7.23 -33.66 -8.92
CA GLU A 53 7.74 -34.03 -10.24
C GLU A 53 6.64 -34.11 -11.32
N THR A 54 5.46 -34.63 -10.96
CA THR A 54 4.30 -34.61 -11.87
C THR A 54 3.80 -33.19 -12.11
N THR A 55 3.82 -32.35 -11.08
CA THR A 55 3.42 -30.94 -11.18
C THR A 55 4.37 -30.17 -12.11
N ASP A 56 5.68 -30.36 -11.94
CA ASP A 56 6.73 -29.81 -12.81
C ASP A 56 6.53 -30.26 -14.26
N ALA A 57 6.31 -31.56 -14.48
CA ALA A 57 6.10 -32.11 -15.82
C ALA A 57 4.86 -31.49 -16.50
N ASN A 58 3.75 -31.35 -15.77
CA ASN A 58 2.54 -30.69 -16.26
C ASN A 58 2.81 -29.22 -16.60
N LEU A 59 3.55 -28.51 -15.73
CA LEU A 59 3.91 -27.12 -15.94
C LEU A 59 4.80 -26.93 -17.18
N PHE A 60 5.81 -27.78 -17.36
CA PHE A 60 6.68 -27.75 -18.54
C PHE A 60 5.94 -28.09 -19.82
N ALA A 61 5.09 -29.12 -19.80
CA ALA A 61 4.27 -29.47 -20.95
C ALA A 61 3.33 -28.32 -21.34
N TRP A 62 2.71 -27.66 -20.35
CA TRP A 62 1.80 -26.54 -20.59
C TRP A 62 2.52 -25.29 -21.10
N THR A 63 3.62 -24.87 -20.45
CA THR A 63 4.41 -23.72 -20.89
C THR A 63 4.96 -23.91 -22.30
N ALA A 64 5.40 -25.13 -22.64
CA ALA A 64 5.81 -25.50 -23.99
C ALA A 64 4.63 -25.44 -25.00
N LYS A 65 3.46 -26.00 -24.64
CA LYS A 65 2.25 -26.02 -25.49
C LYS A 65 1.78 -24.61 -25.87
N TYR A 66 1.85 -23.66 -24.95
CA TYR A 66 1.37 -22.28 -25.17
C TYR A 66 2.48 -21.28 -25.52
N HIS A 67 3.73 -21.76 -25.63
CA HIS A 67 4.91 -20.94 -25.90
C HIS A 67 5.06 -19.79 -24.89
N VAL A 68 4.95 -20.12 -23.60
CA VAL A 68 5.10 -19.15 -22.50
C VAL A 68 6.58 -18.85 -22.31
N ASP A 69 6.95 -17.57 -22.28
CA ASP A 69 8.33 -17.15 -22.08
C ASP A 69 8.66 -16.90 -20.60
N ALA A 70 7.67 -16.50 -19.80
CA ALA A 70 7.82 -16.34 -18.36
C ALA A 70 6.53 -16.66 -17.60
N PHE A 71 6.68 -17.21 -16.39
CA PHE A 71 5.58 -17.68 -15.57
C PHE A 71 5.82 -17.42 -14.08
N GLY A 72 4.83 -16.80 -13.44
CA GLY A 72 4.80 -16.63 -12.00
C GLY A 72 4.38 -17.92 -11.29
N VAL A 73 5.27 -18.48 -10.48
CA VAL A 73 5.02 -19.69 -9.67
C VAL A 73 4.72 -19.28 -8.25
N GLY A 74 3.45 -18.97 -8.01
CA GLY A 74 3.01 -18.34 -6.80
C GLY A 74 2.96 -19.22 -5.59
N SER A 75 3.17 -18.59 -4.42
CA SER A 75 3.22 -19.22 -3.07
C SER A 75 3.68 -20.67 -3.19
N PRO A 76 4.95 -20.94 -3.54
CA PRO A 76 5.40 -22.23 -4.03
C PRO A 76 4.91 -23.35 -3.12
N TRP A 77 3.91 -24.09 -3.57
CA TRP A 77 3.25 -25.09 -2.75
C TRP A 77 3.99 -26.41 -2.79
N THR A 78 5.30 -26.40 -2.56
CA THR A 78 6.03 -27.65 -2.37
C THR A 78 5.39 -28.42 -1.21
N ILE A 79 5.53 -29.74 -1.20
CA ILE A 79 5.09 -30.59 -0.10
C ILE A 79 5.74 -30.11 1.21
N SER A 80 7.02 -29.71 1.15
CA SER A 80 7.73 -29.07 2.28
C SER A 80 6.99 -27.82 2.77
N ASN A 81 6.62 -26.92 1.87
CA ASN A 81 5.93 -25.68 2.21
C ASN A 81 4.50 -25.90 2.71
N GLN A 82 3.79 -26.93 2.25
CA GLN A 82 2.49 -27.32 2.79
C GLN A 82 2.58 -27.84 4.23
N VAL A 83 3.68 -28.51 4.59
CA VAL A 83 3.93 -28.92 5.98
C VAL A 83 4.24 -27.72 6.85
N VAL A 84 5.09 -26.80 6.38
CA VAL A 84 5.38 -25.51 7.06
C VAL A 84 4.08 -24.71 7.24
N TYR A 85 3.24 -24.66 6.20
CA TYR A 85 1.91 -24.04 6.25
C TYR A 85 1.06 -24.59 7.39
N SER A 86 0.89 -25.91 7.44
CA SER A 86 -0.02 -26.55 8.39
C SER A 86 0.40 -26.31 9.85
N LYS A 87 1.69 -26.06 10.10
CA LYS A 87 2.23 -25.65 11.41
C LYS A 87 1.93 -24.19 11.71
N ASN A 88 2.14 -23.32 10.72
CA ASN A 88 1.96 -21.87 10.83
C ASN A 88 0.51 -21.43 11.01
N GLU A 89 -0.49 -22.25 10.69
CA GLU A 89 -1.93 -21.98 10.97
C GLU A 89 -2.39 -22.39 12.38
N ARG A 90 -1.46 -22.75 13.28
CA ARG A 90 -1.77 -23.19 14.65
C ARG A 90 -1.04 -22.34 15.69
N ALA A 91 -0.26 -22.95 16.58
CA ALA A 91 0.41 -22.24 17.67
C ALA A 91 1.35 -21.13 17.16
N ASP A 92 1.96 -21.32 15.99
CA ASP A 92 2.88 -20.35 15.40
C ASP A 92 2.16 -19.08 14.91
N ARG A 93 0.87 -19.17 14.55
CA ARG A 93 0.00 -18.03 14.25
C ARG A 93 -0.21 -17.13 15.47
N ASP A 94 -0.58 -17.73 16.60
CA ASP A 94 -0.77 -17.02 17.87
C ASP A 94 0.54 -16.41 18.37
N ARG A 95 1.64 -17.12 18.15
CA ARG A 95 2.99 -16.66 18.42
C ARG A 95 3.33 -15.40 17.61
N TYR A 96 3.11 -15.41 16.30
CA TYR A 96 3.32 -14.24 15.43
C TYR A 96 2.48 -13.04 15.89
N PHE A 97 1.16 -13.22 15.99
CA PHE A 97 0.27 -12.13 16.40
C PHE A 97 0.41 -11.74 17.88
N GLY A 98 1.13 -12.53 18.67
CA GLY A 98 1.47 -12.27 20.07
C GLY A 98 2.71 -11.38 20.26
N GLY A 99 3.32 -10.88 19.18
CA GLY A 99 4.43 -9.93 19.22
C GLY A 99 5.82 -10.56 19.10
N LEU A 100 5.93 -11.76 18.54
CA LEU A 100 7.24 -12.32 18.19
C LEU A 100 7.96 -11.44 17.15
N LYS A 101 9.28 -11.28 17.32
CA LYS A 101 10.12 -10.41 16.50
C LYS A 101 10.60 -11.11 15.22
N ASN A 102 10.94 -10.31 14.20
CA ASN A 102 11.32 -10.77 12.87
C ASN A 102 12.53 -11.74 12.85
N ASP A 103 13.49 -11.59 13.76
CA ASP A 103 14.65 -12.50 13.90
C ASP A 103 14.25 -13.91 14.34
N GLN A 104 13.07 -14.06 14.94
CA GLN A 104 12.49 -15.34 15.33
C GLN A 104 11.55 -15.90 14.25
N MET A 105 11.32 -15.16 13.15
CA MET A 105 10.39 -15.50 12.06
C MET A 105 11.06 -16.19 10.88
N GLU A 106 12.39 -16.12 10.74
CA GLU A 106 13.13 -16.81 9.68
C GLU A 106 12.90 -18.34 9.73
N GLU A 107 12.79 -18.90 10.95
CA GLU A 107 12.48 -20.32 11.17
C GLU A 107 11.08 -20.72 10.66
N MET A 108 10.18 -19.76 10.45
CA MET A 108 8.81 -19.98 9.99
C MET A 108 8.68 -19.85 8.46
N MET A 109 9.76 -19.53 7.74
CA MET A 109 9.80 -19.34 6.29
C MET A 109 10.78 -20.31 5.61
N ASP A 110 10.38 -20.92 4.49
CA ASP A 110 11.28 -21.76 3.67
C ASP A 110 11.82 -21.00 2.45
N VAL A 111 12.55 -19.90 2.71
CA VAL A 111 13.12 -19.06 1.63
C VAL A 111 14.16 -19.86 0.82
N ALA A 112 14.96 -20.70 1.49
CA ALA A 112 15.98 -21.51 0.84
C ALA A 112 15.36 -22.58 -0.09
N GLY A 113 14.32 -23.29 0.37
CA GLY A 113 13.57 -24.26 -0.43
C GLY A 113 12.90 -23.60 -1.63
N ASN A 114 12.33 -22.40 -1.45
CA ASN A 114 11.72 -21.63 -2.55
C ASN A 114 12.74 -21.27 -3.62
N ASN A 115 13.93 -20.79 -3.22
CA ASN A 115 15.01 -20.48 -4.15
C ASN A 115 15.52 -21.74 -4.87
N ALA A 116 15.64 -22.87 -4.16
CA ALA A 116 16.08 -24.13 -4.73
C ALA A 116 15.07 -24.67 -5.76
N MET A 117 13.77 -24.60 -5.45
CA MET A 117 12.69 -24.96 -6.38
C MET A 117 12.73 -24.08 -7.64
N LEU A 118 12.84 -22.75 -7.49
CA LEU A 118 12.94 -21.83 -8.64
C LEU A 118 14.18 -22.13 -9.49
N ALA A 119 15.32 -22.41 -8.87
CA ALA A 119 16.53 -22.79 -9.59
C ALA A 119 16.33 -24.10 -10.37
N GLY A 120 15.67 -25.09 -9.77
CA GLY A 120 15.32 -26.35 -10.42
C GLY A 120 14.39 -26.17 -11.62
N LEU A 121 13.31 -25.39 -11.46
CA LEU A 121 12.38 -25.07 -12.54
C LEU A 121 13.07 -24.36 -13.70
N ASN A 122 13.90 -23.35 -13.43
CA ASN A 122 14.62 -22.61 -14.46
C ASN A 122 15.71 -23.46 -15.15
N ALA A 123 16.32 -24.41 -14.45
CA ALA A 123 17.30 -25.33 -15.05
C ALA A 123 16.65 -26.34 -16.01
N ARG A 124 15.40 -26.74 -15.74
CA ARG A 124 14.68 -27.80 -16.47
C ARG A 124 13.67 -27.28 -17.49
N GLY A 125 13.18 -26.06 -17.30
CA GLY A 125 11.97 -25.54 -17.95
C GLY A 125 12.13 -25.01 -19.38
N GLY A 126 13.15 -25.47 -20.11
CA GLY A 126 13.25 -25.28 -21.57
C GLY A 126 13.41 -23.83 -22.04
N GLY A 127 13.95 -22.94 -21.21
CA GLY A 127 14.14 -21.52 -21.55
C GLY A 127 13.01 -20.59 -21.10
N THR A 128 11.94 -21.13 -20.51
CA THR A 128 10.92 -20.34 -19.80
C THR A 128 11.49 -19.82 -18.49
N LEU A 129 11.28 -18.54 -18.19
CA LEU A 129 11.64 -17.95 -16.90
C LEU A 129 10.55 -18.20 -15.86
N TYR A 130 10.89 -18.91 -14.80
CA TYR A 130 10.04 -19.09 -13.61
C TYR A 130 10.48 -18.14 -12.50
N TYR A 131 9.55 -17.37 -11.96
CA TYR A 131 9.84 -16.41 -10.89
C TYR A 131 8.82 -16.51 -9.76
N LEU A 132 9.23 -16.09 -8.57
CA LEU A 132 8.34 -16.04 -7.41
C LEU A 132 7.32 -14.91 -7.59
N ASP A 133 6.04 -15.27 -7.54
CA ASP A 133 4.97 -14.33 -7.23
C ASP A 133 4.17 -14.78 -6.00
N ASN A 134 3.16 -14.01 -5.64
CA ASN A 134 2.24 -14.36 -4.57
C ASN A 134 0.91 -13.61 -4.74
N GLU A 135 -0.13 -14.17 -4.12
CA GLU A 135 -1.45 -13.56 -4.00
C GLU A 135 -1.69 -13.09 -2.56
N THR A 136 -1.06 -12.00 -2.12
CA THR A 136 -1.19 -11.49 -0.74
C THR A 136 -1.31 -9.95 -0.65
N PRO A 137 -1.96 -9.38 0.36
CA PRO A 137 -2.88 -10.08 1.24
C PRO A 137 -4.06 -10.64 0.43
N LYS A 138 -4.59 -11.76 0.88
CA LYS A 138 -5.77 -12.39 0.32
C LYS A 138 -6.84 -12.45 1.37
N SER A 139 -7.98 -11.92 0.99
CA SER A 139 -9.12 -11.79 1.88
C SER A 139 -10.38 -12.21 1.17
N CYS A 140 -11.41 -12.46 1.96
CA CYS A 140 -12.76 -12.40 1.44
C CYS A 140 -13.20 -10.95 1.16
N PHE A 141 -12.26 -10.01 0.87
CA PHE A 141 -12.36 -8.62 0.33
C PHE A 141 -11.45 -8.31 -0.89
N GLY A 142 -10.96 -9.35 -1.57
CA GLY A 142 -10.09 -9.21 -2.74
C GLY A 142 -8.68 -9.68 -2.41
N HIS A 143 -7.77 -9.46 -3.35
CA HIS A 143 -6.36 -9.76 -3.16
C HIS A 143 -5.48 -8.97 -4.13
N MET A 144 -4.18 -8.96 -3.83
CA MET A 144 -3.15 -8.52 -4.79
C MET A 144 -2.51 -9.72 -5.45
N TRP A 145 -1.97 -9.53 -6.64
CA TRP A 145 -1.00 -10.38 -7.30
C TRP A 145 0.30 -9.59 -7.46
N TYR A 146 1.46 -10.19 -7.14
CA TYR A 146 2.75 -9.51 -7.27
C TYR A 146 3.55 -9.95 -8.47
N VAL A 147 4.36 -9.06 -9.06
CA VAL A 147 5.43 -9.43 -9.98
C VAL A 147 6.77 -9.13 -9.32
N GLY A 148 7.58 -10.18 -9.11
CA GLY A 148 8.87 -10.08 -8.39
C GLY A 148 8.70 -10.01 -6.87
N PHE A 149 7.81 -10.83 -6.31
CA PHE A 149 7.50 -10.88 -4.88
C PHE A 149 8.73 -11.21 -4.02
N LYS A 150 8.82 -10.62 -2.83
CA LYS A 150 9.80 -10.97 -1.81
C LYS A 150 9.11 -11.54 -0.58
N GLN A 151 9.48 -12.75 -0.17
CA GLN A 151 9.00 -13.31 1.09
C GLN A 151 9.66 -12.60 2.27
N THR A 152 8.89 -11.76 2.97
CA THR A 152 9.33 -10.94 4.12
C THR A 152 8.76 -11.41 5.45
N VAL A 153 7.62 -12.09 5.40
CA VAL A 153 6.94 -12.75 6.52
C VAL A 153 6.51 -14.15 6.10
N PRO A 154 6.15 -15.03 7.03
CA PRO A 154 5.59 -16.33 6.66
C PRO A 154 4.31 -16.10 5.86
N ALA A 155 4.31 -16.60 4.62
CA ALA A 155 3.39 -16.21 3.54
C ALA A 155 1.89 -16.28 3.90
N TRP A 156 1.55 -17.06 4.92
CA TRP A 156 0.20 -17.35 5.38
C TRP A 156 -0.46 -16.28 6.22
N HIS A 157 0.33 -15.46 6.89
CA HIS A 157 -0.22 -14.42 7.77
C HIS A 157 -1.00 -13.35 6.99
N ASP A 158 -0.66 -13.16 5.71
CA ASP A 158 -1.39 -12.27 4.80
C ASP A 158 -2.36 -13.03 3.87
N TYR A 159 -2.27 -14.36 3.75
CA TYR A 159 -3.04 -15.13 2.76
C TYR A 159 -4.45 -15.53 3.25
N SER A 160 -4.64 -15.72 4.55
CA SER A 160 -5.92 -16.17 5.14
C SER A 160 -6.58 -15.07 5.98
N GLN A 161 -6.92 -13.93 5.37
CA GLN A 161 -7.69 -12.88 6.02
C GLN A 161 -9.20 -13.14 5.82
N ASP A 162 -9.83 -13.78 6.79
CA ASP A 162 -11.27 -14.10 6.79
C ASP A 162 -12.17 -12.86 6.81
N ARG A 163 -11.61 -11.68 7.12
CA ARG A 163 -12.25 -10.35 7.16
C ARG A 163 -11.24 -9.24 6.83
N PRO A 164 -11.67 -7.98 6.56
CA PRO A 164 -10.75 -6.87 6.39
C PRO A 164 -9.90 -6.70 7.66
N CYS A 165 -8.63 -6.35 7.50
CA CYS A 165 -7.65 -6.29 8.59
C CYS A 165 -8.03 -5.42 9.80
N TRP A 166 -9.01 -4.52 9.67
CA TRP A 166 -9.47 -3.57 10.68
C TRP A 166 -10.77 -3.99 11.39
N TYR A 167 -11.39 -5.11 10.98
CA TYR A 167 -12.62 -5.63 11.58
C TYR A 167 -12.43 -6.06 13.05
N SER A 168 -11.21 -6.44 13.43
CA SER A 168 -10.84 -6.83 14.80
C SER A 168 -10.75 -5.66 15.79
N ASP A 169 -10.74 -4.41 15.32
CA ASP A 169 -10.69 -3.23 16.20
C ASP A 169 -12.07 -2.88 16.81
N TYR A 170 -13.17 -3.46 16.32
CA TYR A 170 -14.53 -3.08 16.72
C TYR A 170 -15.54 -4.22 16.92
N ASP A 171 -15.33 -5.39 16.30
CA ASP A 171 -16.18 -6.55 16.53
C ASP A 171 -15.65 -7.40 17.68
N ASN A 172 -16.08 -7.06 18.90
CA ASN A 172 -15.58 -7.73 20.09
C ASN A 172 -16.02 -9.20 20.19
N ASP A 173 -17.06 -9.60 19.46
CA ASP A 173 -17.75 -10.88 19.66
C ASP A 173 -17.42 -11.91 18.58
N THR A 174 -16.91 -11.48 17.41
CA THR A 174 -16.58 -12.41 16.31
C THR A 174 -15.14 -12.36 15.83
N ALA A 175 -14.33 -11.38 16.24
CA ALA A 175 -12.92 -11.30 15.84
C ALA A 175 -12.05 -12.40 16.47
N GLU A 176 -11.13 -12.96 15.69
CA GLU A 176 -10.26 -14.04 16.14
C GLU A 176 -9.32 -13.57 17.27
N ARG A 177 -9.36 -14.28 18.40
CA ARG A 177 -8.51 -14.01 19.56
C ARG A 177 -7.25 -14.86 19.52
N ASN A 178 -6.16 -14.24 19.92
CA ASN A 178 -4.89 -14.86 20.19
C ASN A 178 -4.98 -15.73 21.45
N ALA A 179 -4.72 -17.03 21.32
CA ALA A 179 -4.80 -17.94 22.47
C ALA A 179 -3.73 -17.67 23.54
N LEU A 180 -2.61 -17.03 23.18
CA LEU A 180 -1.49 -16.75 24.10
C LEU A 180 -1.65 -15.43 24.85
N THR A 181 -2.14 -14.39 24.19
CA THR A 181 -2.25 -13.05 24.79
C THR A 181 -3.66 -12.71 25.25
N GLY A 182 -4.70 -13.37 24.71
CA GLY A 182 -6.11 -13.02 24.93
C GLY A 182 -6.62 -11.83 24.10
N ASP A 183 -5.71 -11.10 23.44
CA ASP A 183 -6.02 -9.99 22.54
C ASP A 183 -6.42 -10.49 21.14
N TYR A 184 -6.96 -9.62 20.28
CA TYR A 184 -7.25 -9.97 18.88
C TYR A 184 -5.99 -10.07 18.02
N HIS A 185 -6.01 -10.93 17.01
CA HIS A 185 -4.98 -10.93 15.97
C HIS A 185 -5.01 -9.59 15.20
N LYS A 186 -3.89 -8.86 15.20
CA LYS A 186 -3.72 -7.61 14.44
C LYS A 186 -3.05 -7.91 13.10
N ARG A 187 -3.82 -7.82 12.01
CA ARG A 187 -3.34 -8.12 10.65
C ARG A 187 -2.73 -6.88 10.00
N ARG A 188 -1.81 -7.09 9.05
CA ARG A 188 -1.22 -6.02 8.23
C ARG A 188 -2.22 -5.56 7.17
N THR A 189 -2.23 -4.28 6.86
CA THR A 189 -3.11 -3.69 5.85
C THR A 189 -2.54 -3.88 4.44
N TYR A 190 -3.38 -3.75 3.40
CA TYR A 190 -2.92 -3.73 2.00
C TYR A 190 -1.86 -2.65 1.79
N ALA A 191 -2.11 -1.44 2.31
CA ALA A 191 -1.19 -0.31 2.25
C ALA A 191 0.21 -0.66 2.78
N THR A 192 0.27 -1.27 3.97
CA THR A 192 1.53 -1.70 4.59
C THR A 192 2.25 -2.76 3.77
N ILE A 193 1.54 -3.79 3.31
CA ILE A 193 2.15 -4.92 2.56
C ILE A 193 2.63 -4.44 1.19
N VAL A 194 1.83 -3.63 0.48
CA VAL A 194 2.19 -3.07 -0.83
C VAL A 194 3.41 -2.16 -0.70
N ALA A 195 3.47 -1.29 0.32
CA ALA A 195 4.62 -0.42 0.57
C ALA A 195 5.89 -1.23 0.83
N GLU A 196 5.81 -2.28 1.64
CA GLU A 196 6.92 -3.19 1.89
C GLU A 196 7.40 -3.88 0.61
N GLN A 197 6.50 -4.51 -0.16
CA GLN A 197 6.85 -5.20 -1.40
C GLN A 197 7.44 -4.26 -2.47
N ARG A 198 6.90 -3.04 -2.59
CA ARG A 198 7.45 -2.00 -3.47
C ARG A 198 8.86 -1.58 -3.07
N SER A 199 9.19 -1.59 -1.77
CA SER A 199 10.55 -1.29 -1.32
C SER A 199 11.58 -2.32 -1.81
N TYR A 200 11.15 -3.54 -2.12
CA TYR A 200 11.94 -4.58 -2.79
C TYR A 200 11.84 -4.54 -4.32
N GLY A 201 11.14 -3.55 -4.87
CA GLY A 201 10.96 -3.37 -6.30
C GLY A 201 9.94 -4.29 -6.95
N ALA A 202 9.06 -4.95 -6.17
CA ALA A 202 7.93 -5.71 -6.70
C ALA A 202 6.85 -4.77 -7.29
N LEU A 203 6.05 -5.28 -8.21
CA LEU A 203 4.83 -4.62 -8.67
C LEU A 203 3.63 -5.24 -7.97
N ALA A 204 2.70 -4.42 -7.48
CA ALA A 204 1.48 -4.87 -6.80
C ALA A 204 0.25 -4.66 -7.68
N ILE A 205 -0.22 -5.74 -8.30
CA ILE A 205 -1.37 -5.73 -9.21
C ILE A 205 -2.62 -6.05 -8.40
N TRP A 206 -3.66 -5.22 -8.51
CA TRP A 206 -4.96 -5.53 -7.94
C TRP A 206 -5.57 -6.67 -8.73
N ALA A 207 -5.60 -7.85 -8.13
CA ALA A 207 -5.99 -9.09 -8.78
C ALA A 207 -7.49 -9.12 -9.08
N HIS A 208 -7.96 -10.18 -9.74
CA HIS A 208 -9.39 -10.33 -9.99
C HIS A 208 -10.18 -10.55 -8.67
N PRO A 209 -11.47 -10.18 -8.65
CA PRO A 209 -12.44 -10.68 -7.66
C PRO A 209 -12.43 -12.23 -7.62
N THR A 210 -12.46 -12.87 -6.44
CA THR A 210 -12.46 -14.35 -6.38
C THR A 210 -13.87 -14.93 -6.60
N SER A 211 -14.05 -16.25 -6.54
CA SER A 211 -15.35 -16.91 -6.77
C SER A 211 -16.41 -16.77 -5.65
N TRP A 212 -16.01 -16.22 -4.51
CA TRP A 212 -16.74 -16.21 -3.23
C TRP A 212 -17.66 -14.99 -3.08
N TRP A 213 -17.82 -14.26 -4.18
CA TRP A 213 -18.16 -12.84 -4.22
C TRP A 213 -19.54 -12.51 -4.73
N THR A 214 -20.25 -13.57 -5.10
CA THR A 214 -21.64 -13.53 -5.44
C THR A 214 -22.45 -13.95 -4.24
N LYS A 215 -23.67 -13.44 -4.08
CA LYS A 215 -24.58 -13.79 -2.95
C LYS A 215 -24.72 -15.31 -2.70
N ASP A 216 -24.44 -16.14 -3.70
CA ASP A 216 -24.50 -17.60 -3.66
C ASP A 216 -23.14 -18.31 -3.57
N GLY A 217 -22.02 -17.58 -3.50
CA GLY A 217 -20.66 -18.11 -3.39
C GLY A 217 -20.21 -18.98 -4.58
N LYS A 218 -20.87 -18.83 -5.74
CA LYS A 218 -20.71 -19.71 -6.91
C LYS A 218 -20.46 -18.97 -8.21
N ASN A 219 -20.08 -17.70 -8.18
CA ASN A 219 -19.99 -16.83 -9.35
C ASN A 219 -21.31 -16.70 -10.14
N LYS A 220 -22.47 -16.81 -9.46
CA LYS A 220 -23.80 -16.89 -10.11
C LYS A 220 -24.83 -15.86 -9.60
N GLY A 221 -24.47 -15.06 -8.60
CA GLY A 221 -25.29 -13.97 -8.02
C GLY A 221 -24.60 -12.60 -8.05
N PRO A 222 -25.12 -11.59 -7.31
CA PRO A 222 -24.58 -10.24 -7.39
C PRO A 222 -23.13 -10.13 -6.96
N PHE A 223 -22.25 -9.78 -7.89
CA PHE A 223 -20.87 -9.38 -7.65
C PHE A 223 -20.76 -8.26 -6.59
N VAL A 224 -19.88 -8.45 -5.61
CA VAL A 224 -19.62 -7.47 -4.55
C VAL A 224 -18.12 -7.20 -4.58
N THR A 225 -17.61 -6.46 -5.57
CA THR A 225 -16.17 -6.16 -5.57
C THR A 225 -15.84 -5.00 -4.63
N ASN A 226 -15.02 -5.29 -3.64
CA ASN A 226 -14.31 -4.40 -2.70
C ASN A 226 -12.84 -4.26 -3.05
N ILE A 227 -12.36 -4.83 -4.17
CA ILE A 227 -11.05 -4.42 -4.71
C ILE A 227 -10.99 -2.90 -4.76
N ALA A 228 -12.10 -2.25 -5.12
CA ALA A 228 -12.21 -0.80 -5.16
C ALA A 228 -12.31 -0.09 -3.78
N THR A 229 -12.66 -0.75 -2.67
CA THR A 229 -12.72 -0.10 -1.34
C THR A 229 -11.34 0.28 -0.85
N ASP A 230 -10.33 -0.53 -1.16
CA ASP A 230 -8.93 -0.25 -0.82
C ASP A 230 -8.15 0.35 -2.00
N MET A 231 -8.40 -0.15 -3.22
CA MET A 231 -7.69 0.31 -4.42
C MET A 231 -7.89 1.79 -4.69
N ILE A 232 -9.11 2.32 -4.55
CA ILE A 232 -9.39 3.72 -4.90
C ILE A 232 -8.74 4.67 -3.90
N PRO A 233 -8.89 4.50 -2.57
CA PRO A 233 -8.17 5.35 -1.63
C PRO A 233 -6.65 5.20 -1.74
N GLN A 234 -6.13 3.99 -2.02
CA GLN A 234 -4.70 3.78 -2.26
C GLN A 234 -4.23 4.50 -3.54
N LEU A 235 -4.99 4.40 -4.64
CA LEU A 235 -4.73 5.12 -5.88
C LEU A 235 -4.70 6.64 -5.67
N MET A 236 -5.63 7.19 -4.88
CA MET A 236 -5.65 8.61 -4.56
C MET A 236 -4.45 9.02 -3.70
N ARG A 237 -4.09 8.18 -2.74
CA ARG A 237 -2.97 8.42 -1.85
C ARG A 237 -1.65 8.46 -2.63
N ASP A 238 -1.41 7.44 -3.43
CA ASP A 238 -0.15 7.23 -4.15
C ASP A 238 -0.10 8.01 -5.47
N GLY A 239 -1.25 8.35 -6.04
CA GLY A 239 -1.40 8.94 -7.38
C GLY A 239 -1.28 7.93 -8.52
N TYR A 240 -1.03 6.65 -8.24
CA TYR A 240 -0.90 5.60 -9.25
C TYR A 240 -1.19 4.20 -8.68
N LEU A 241 -1.39 3.22 -9.57
CA LEU A 241 -1.37 1.79 -9.27
C LEU A 241 -0.32 1.10 -10.15
N ASP A 242 0.29 0.03 -9.65
CA ASP A 242 1.18 -0.79 -10.51
C ASP A 242 0.36 -1.55 -11.56
N GLY A 243 -0.88 -1.91 -11.23
CA GLY A 243 -1.89 -2.34 -12.19
C GLY A 243 -3.15 -2.91 -11.56
N MET A 244 -4.09 -3.30 -12.42
CA MET A 244 -5.33 -3.98 -12.07
C MET A 244 -5.64 -5.06 -13.12
N THR A 245 -6.17 -6.20 -12.69
CA THR A 245 -6.65 -7.26 -13.58
C THR A 245 -7.90 -6.78 -14.35
N VAL A 246 -7.83 -6.82 -15.68
CA VAL A 246 -8.92 -6.46 -16.61
C VAL A 246 -9.34 -7.62 -17.52
N GLN A 247 -8.56 -8.70 -17.54
CA GLN A 247 -8.92 -10.03 -18.05
C GLN A 247 -8.58 -11.07 -16.97
N GLY A 248 -9.56 -11.84 -16.49
CA GLY A 248 -9.41 -12.73 -15.33
C GLY A 248 -10.00 -14.12 -15.55
N TYR A 249 -11.15 -14.47 -14.98
CA TYR A 249 -11.74 -15.80 -15.29
C TYR A 249 -12.20 -15.93 -16.75
N ASP A 250 -12.53 -14.80 -17.39
CA ASP A 250 -12.99 -14.72 -18.76
C ASP A 250 -12.06 -13.80 -19.60
N PRO A 251 -11.87 -14.10 -20.91
CA PRO A 251 -11.16 -13.23 -21.85
C PRO A 251 -11.78 -11.84 -22.02
N TYR A 252 -13.07 -11.74 -21.74
CA TYR A 252 -13.80 -10.50 -21.76
C TYR A 252 -14.75 -10.44 -20.57
N HIS A 253 -14.56 -9.46 -19.70
CA HIS A 253 -15.47 -9.17 -18.60
C HIS A 253 -15.79 -7.67 -18.61
N ALA A 254 -17.04 -7.32 -18.93
CA ALA A 254 -17.43 -5.93 -19.15
C ALA A 254 -17.23 -5.09 -17.87
N ASP A 255 -17.53 -5.65 -16.70
CA ASP A 255 -17.41 -4.93 -15.43
C ASP A 255 -15.96 -4.59 -15.07
N TYR A 256 -15.01 -5.48 -15.38
CA TYR A 256 -13.59 -5.24 -15.08
C TYR A 256 -13.08 -4.07 -15.93
N GLN A 257 -13.43 -4.10 -17.21
CA GLN A 257 -13.07 -3.05 -18.17
C GLN A 257 -13.76 -1.73 -17.83
N ASN A 258 -15.04 -1.74 -17.46
CA ASN A 258 -15.77 -0.52 -17.11
C ASN A 258 -15.20 0.15 -15.86
N LEU A 259 -14.84 -0.62 -14.83
CA LEU A 259 -14.13 -0.09 -13.66
C LEU A 259 -12.78 0.52 -14.07
N TRP A 260 -12.01 -0.20 -14.89
CA TRP A 260 -10.74 0.29 -15.40
C TRP A 260 -10.88 1.60 -16.19
N PHE A 261 -11.81 1.65 -17.14
CA PHE A 261 -12.10 2.84 -17.94
C PHE A 261 -12.53 4.04 -17.08
N ALA A 262 -13.33 3.80 -16.04
CA ALA A 262 -13.69 4.85 -15.10
C ALA A 262 -12.48 5.42 -14.35
N LEU A 263 -11.52 4.59 -13.97
CA LEU A 263 -10.27 5.07 -13.35
C LEU A 263 -9.41 5.85 -14.36
N LEU A 264 -9.36 5.42 -15.61
CA LEU A 264 -8.67 6.14 -16.69
C LEU A 264 -9.33 7.49 -16.98
N ASP A 265 -10.66 7.57 -16.94
CA ASP A 265 -11.43 8.81 -17.16
C ASP A 265 -11.18 9.89 -16.10
N LEU A 266 -10.69 9.50 -14.92
CA LEU A 266 -10.24 10.40 -13.85
C LEU A 266 -8.80 10.91 -14.07
N GLY A 267 -8.14 10.49 -15.15
CA GLY A 267 -6.77 10.87 -15.47
C GLY A 267 -5.70 10.00 -14.82
N TYR A 268 -6.08 9.01 -14.01
CA TYR A 268 -5.10 8.16 -13.33
C TYR A 268 -4.34 7.24 -14.29
N ARG A 269 -3.10 6.94 -13.92
CA ARG A 269 -2.28 5.93 -14.58
C ARG A 269 -2.53 4.57 -13.93
N VAL A 270 -3.34 3.74 -14.60
CA VAL A 270 -3.68 2.39 -14.15
C VAL A 270 -3.42 1.41 -15.29
N PRO A 271 -2.29 0.68 -15.29
CA PRO A 271 -2.08 -0.38 -16.27
C PRO A 271 -3.06 -1.54 -16.06
N GLY A 272 -3.60 -2.08 -17.15
CA GLY A 272 -4.44 -3.28 -17.14
C GLY A 272 -3.60 -4.55 -17.24
N PHE A 273 -4.08 -5.66 -16.69
CA PHE A 273 -3.41 -6.95 -16.72
C PHE A 273 -4.35 -8.11 -17.03
N SER A 274 -3.79 -9.17 -17.61
CA SER A 274 -4.38 -10.50 -17.68
C SER A 274 -3.87 -11.38 -16.54
N GLU A 275 -4.76 -12.06 -15.86
CA GLU A 275 -4.44 -12.97 -14.77
C GLU A 275 -5.09 -14.33 -15.01
N LEU A 276 -4.32 -15.40 -14.79
CA LEU A 276 -4.74 -16.75 -15.15
C LEU A 276 -5.32 -17.54 -13.97
N ASP A 277 -4.85 -17.31 -12.73
CA ASP A 277 -5.20 -18.05 -11.50
C ASP A 277 -5.35 -19.57 -11.76
N LEU A 278 -4.22 -20.21 -12.07
CA LEU A 278 -4.16 -21.59 -12.56
C LEU A 278 -3.35 -22.50 -11.62
N SER A 279 -3.69 -23.79 -11.53
CA SER A 279 -2.86 -24.77 -10.82
C SER A 279 -2.38 -25.89 -11.74
N PRO A 280 -1.06 -26.07 -11.94
CA PRO A 280 -0.51 -27.18 -12.73
C PRO A 280 -0.84 -28.57 -12.16
N SER A 281 -1.14 -28.65 -10.86
CA SER A 281 -1.54 -29.90 -10.19
C SER A 281 -3.03 -30.27 -10.38
N HIS A 282 -3.88 -29.37 -10.91
CA HIS A 282 -5.28 -29.65 -11.22
C HIS A 282 -5.89 -28.67 -12.23
N GLY A 283 -6.48 -29.18 -13.31
CA GLY A 283 -7.33 -28.38 -14.21
C GLY A 283 -6.57 -27.54 -15.24
N ILE A 284 -5.24 -27.66 -15.34
CA ILE A 284 -4.43 -26.95 -16.34
C ILE A 284 -4.82 -27.28 -17.79
N GLU A 285 -5.38 -28.47 -18.03
CA GLU A 285 -5.84 -28.95 -19.34
C GLU A 285 -7.30 -28.60 -19.64
N GLU A 286 -8.10 -28.23 -18.63
CA GLU A 286 -9.56 -28.07 -18.73
C GLU A 286 -10.01 -26.63 -19.02
N LYS A 287 -9.11 -25.63 -18.92
CA LYS A 287 -9.47 -24.24 -19.24
C LYS A 287 -9.60 -24.04 -20.75
N GLY A 288 -10.81 -23.71 -21.19
CA GLY A 288 -11.14 -23.46 -22.60
C GLY A 288 -10.47 -22.23 -23.21
N THR A 289 -9.97 -21.32 -22.37
CA THR A 289 -9.20 -20.14 -22.79
C THR A 289 -8.04 -19.85 -21.84
N MET A 290 -6.93 -19.38 -22.39
CA MET A 290 -5.72 -18.97 -21.67
C MET A 290 -5.55 -17.46 -21.75
N LEU A 291 -4.93 -16.87 -20.74
CA LEU A 291 -4.78 -15.42 -20.58
C LEU A 291 -3.34 -15.05 -20.27
N PHE A 292 -2.82 -14.09 -21.01
CA PHE A 292 -1.41 -13.75 -20.99
C PHE A 292 -1.20 -12.25 -21.16
N ASN A 293 -0.08 -11.77 -20.63
CA ASN A 293 0.42 -10.42 -20.88
C ASN A 293 1.52 -10.51 -21.94
N TRP A 294 1.24 -10.00 -23.14
CA TRP A 294 2.11 -10.08 -24.32
C TRP A 294 2.93 -8.80 -24.43
N ILE A 295 4.25 -8.92 -24.33
CA ILE A 295 5.17 -7.78 -24.41
C ILE A 295 5.79 -7.73 -25.81
N PRO A 296 5.51 -6.69 -26.62
CA PRO A 296 6.06 -6.57 -27.97
C PRO A 296 7.54 -6.16 -27.92
N PHE A 297 8.34 -6.61 -28.89
CA PHE A 297 9.74 -6.20 -29.09
C PHE A 297 10.71 -6.49 -27.94
N LEU A 298 10.32 -7.29 -26.95
CA LEU A 298 11.16 -7.57 -25.80
C LEU A 298 12.38 -8.42 -26.20
N LYS A 299 13.57 -7.96 -25.83
CA LYS A 299 14.82 -8.69 -26.07
C LYS A 299 14.97 -9.85 -25.08
N ARG A 300 15.41 -11.00 -25.59
CA ARG A 300 15.74 -12.19 -24.81
C ARG A 300 17.25 -12.21 -24.45
N PRO A 301 17.67 -12.90 -23.36
CA PRO A 301 16.85 -13.67 -22.42
C PRO A 301 16.00 -12.76 -21.52
N LEU A 302 14.83 -13.26 -21.09
CA LEU A 302 13.98 -12.54 -20.16
C LEU A 302 14.55 -12.56 -18.75
N THR A 303 14.37 -11.47 -18.00
CA THR A 303 14.61 -11.42 -16.56
C THR A 303 13.39 -10.82 -15.88
N ILE A 304 13.25 -11.05 -14.58
CA ILE A 304 12.14 -10.45 -13.83
C ILE A 304 12.22 -8.91 -13.86
N ASP A 305 13.41 -8.33 -13.91
CA ASP A 305 13.58 -6.87 -13.96
C ASP A 305 13.18 -6.30 -15.31
N THR A 306 13.46 -6.98 -16.43
CA THR A 306 12.99 -6.52 -17.75
C THR A 306 11.46 -6.63 -17.84
N ILE A 307 10.86 -7.70 -17.33
CA ILE A 307 9.40 -7.85 -17.26
C ILE A 307 8.77 -6.73 -16.43
N LYS A 308 9.29 -6.47 -15.22
CA LYS A 308 8.78 -5.40 -14.35
C LYS A 308 8.91 -4.02 -14.99
N ALA A 309 9.97 -3.75 -15.74
CA ALA A 309 10.14 -2.47 -16.43
C ALA A 309 9.07 -2.26 -17.50
N GLU A 310 8.81 -3.28 -18.34
CA GLU A 310 7.81 -3.23 -19.41
C GLU A 310 6.37 -3.16 -18.86
N PHE A 311 6.09 -3.92 -17.80
CA PHE A 311 4.81 -3.87 -17.08
C PHE A 311 4.58 -2.51 -16.42
N ARG A 312 5.60 -1.97 -15.74
CA ARG A 312 5.52 -0.62 -15.17
C ARG A 312 5.31 0.41 -16.25
N ALA A 313 5.95 0.27 -17.42
CA ALA A 313 5.76 1.15 -18.57
C ALA A 313 4.40 0.95 -19.28
N ALA A 314 3.64 -0.10 -18.93
CA ALA A 314 2.38 -0.48 -19.56
C ALA A 314 2.51 -0.76 -21.06
N HIS A 315 3.64 -1.36 -21.46
CA HIS A 315 3.91 -1.72 -22.85
C HIS A 315 3.23 -3.04 -23.26
N HIS A 316 2.80 -3.86 -22.31
CA HIS A 316 2.16 -5.14 -22.59
C HIS A 316 0.71 -4.99 -23.07
N THR A 317 0.24 -6.05 -23.70
CA THR A 317 -1.14 -6.24 -24.14
C THR A 317 -1.72 -7.44 -23.42
N MET A 318 -2.94 -7.29 -22.93
CA MET A 318 -3.74 -8.36 -22.34
C MET A 318 -4.33 -9.19 -23.48
N SER A 319 -4.00 -10.47 -23.60
CA SER A 319 -4.47 -11.30 -24.72
C SER A 319 -4.81 -12.73 -24.31
N SER A 320 -5.87 -13.25 -24.92
CA SER A 320 -6.25 -14.66 -24.84
C SER A 320 -5.96 -15.48 -26.11
N GLY A 321 -5.27 -14.89 -27.08
CA GLY A 321 -4.94 -15.53 -28.35
C GLY A 321 -4.50 -14.54 -29.44
N PRO A 322 -5.28 -13.49 -29.75
CA PRO A 322 -4.94 -12.53 -30.78
C PRO A 322 -3.65 -11.74 -30.48
N GLY A 323 -2.82 -11.52 -31.49
CA GLY A 323 -1.70 -10.58 -31.40
C GLY A 323 -2.20 -9.14 -31.52
N LEU A 324 -1.77 -8.25 -30.62
CA LEU A 324 -2.19 -6.85 -30.64
C LEU A 324 -1.11 -5.93 -30.03
N TYR A 325 -0.87 -4.78 -30.66
CA TYR A 325 -0.24 -3.61 -30.04
C TYR A 325 -0.66 -2.33 -30.77
N MET A 326 -0.39 -1.17 -30.16
CA MET A 326 -0.76 0.13 -30.71
C MET A 326 0.41 1.12 -30.63
N LYS A 327 0.52 2.00 -31.61
CA LYS A 327 1.36 3.20 -31.54
C LYS A 327 0.54 4.45 -31.74
N VAL A 328 0.83 5.49 -30.97
CA VAL A 328 0.26 6.84 -31.15
C VAL A 328 1.42 7.82 -31.31
N ASP A 329 1.47 8.51 -32.44
CA ASP A 329 2.58 9.37 -32.84
C ASP A 329 3.96 8.67 -32.73
N GLY A 330 3.98 7.37 -33.07
CA GLY A 330 5.17 6.53 -32.99
C GLY A 330 5.50 5.96 -31.59
N ASN A 331 4.83 6.43 -30.55
CA ASN A 331 5.01 5.95 -29.17
C ASN A 331 4.13 4.72 -28.91
N LEU A 332 4.67 3.72 -28.21
CA LEU A 332 3.94 2.50 -27.87
C LEU A 332 2.81 2.78 -26.86
N GLN A 333 1.85 1.86 -26.71
CA GLN A 333 0.95 1.86 -25.56
C GLN A 333 1.69 2.08 -24.24
N GLY A 334 1.04 2.74 -23.28
CA GLY A 334 1.63 3.14 -22.01
C GLY A 334 2.19 4.57 -21.99
N ALA A 335 2.35 5.20 -23.16
CA ALA A 335 2.83 6.57 -23.28
C ALA A 335 1.82 7.63 -22.82
N GLU A 336 2.33 8.77 -22.37
CA GLU A 336 1.56 9.97 -22.10
C GLU A 336 2.01 11.08 -23.07
N LEU A 337 1.08 11.56 -23.89
CA LEU A 337 1.34 12.54 -24.95
C LEU A 337 0.59 13.83 -24.65
N GLU A 338 1.24 14.98 -24.81
CA GLU A 338 0.55 16.26 -24.77
C GLU A 338 -0.49 16.35 -25.91
N SER A 339 -1.69 16.79 -25.60
CA SER A 339 -2.81 16.95 -26.52
C SER A 339 -3.54 18.29 -26.28
N GLY A 340 -4.64 18.50 -26.99
CA GLY A 340 -5.49 19.69 -26.86
C GLY A 340 -6.43 19.85 -28.04
N ALA A 341 -7.36 20.80 -27.94
CA ALA A 341 -8.35 21.05 -28.99
C ALA A 341 -7.69 21.28 -30.36
N GLY A 342 -8.06 20.45 -31.34
CA GLY A 342 -7.56 20.54 -32.71
C GLY A 342 -6.17 19.91 -32.94
N LYS A 343 -5.51 19.40 -31.90
CA LYS A 343 -4.25 18.66 -32.06
C LYS A 343 -4.55 17.27 -32.61
N THR A 344 -3.91 16.92 -33.73
CA THR A 344 -4.10 15.63 -34.39
C THR A 344 -3.05 14.62 -33.94
N HIS A 345 -3.49 13.37 -33.75
CA HIS A 345 -2.66 12.24 -33.37
C HIS A 345 -2.84 11.10 -34.37
N LYS A 346 -1.74 10.52 -34.84
CA LYS A 346 -1.77 9.35 -35.71
C LYS A 346 -1.77 8.09 -34.85
N VAL A 347 -2.81 7.27 -35.00
CA VAL A 347 -2.97 6.01 -34.28
C VAL A 347 -2.78 4.84 -35.24
N GLU A 348 -1.82 3.98 -34.93
CA GLU A 348 -1.52 2.77 -35.70
C GLU A 348 -1.76 1.54 -34.81
N VAL A 349 -2.78 0.74 -35.16
CA VAL A 349 -3.09 -0.52 -34.47
C VAL A 349 -2.59 -1.68 -35.32
N PHE A 350 -1.85 -2.57 -34.71
CA PHE A 350 -1.31 -3.77 -35.33
C PHE A 350 -1.99 -4.97 -34.69
N ALA A 351 -2.71 -5.76 -35.47
CA ALA A 351 -3.51 -6.86 -34.94
C ALA A 351 -3.45 -8.08 -35.85
N TRP A 352 -3.46 -9.27 -35.25
CA TRP A 352 -3.46 -10.55 -35.95
C TRP A 352 -4.41 -11.55 -35.28
N PRO A 353 -5.13 -12.39 -36.06
CA PRO A 353 -5.98 -13.46 -35.53
C PRO A 353 -5.22 -14.41 -34.61
N ALA A 354 -5.95 -15.11 -33.73
CA ALA A 354 -5.38 -16.17 -32.91
C ALA A 354 -4.97 -17.38 -33.77
N ASP A 355 -4.11 -18.24 -33.23
CA ASP A 355 -3.70 -19.47 -33.92
C ASP A 355 -4.92 -20.31 -34.33
N GLY A 356 -5.01 -20.63 -35.62
CA GLY A 356 -6.12 -21.39 -36.21
C GLY A 356 -7.30 -20.54 -36.69
N GLU A 357 -7.32 -19.24 -36.44
CA GLU A 357 -8.30 -18.29 -36.98
C GLU A 357 -7.76 -17.57 -38.23
N LYS A 358 -8.66 -17.16 -39.13
CA LYS A 358 -8.28 -16.44 -40.36
C LYS A 358 -8.52 -14.94 -40.30
N THR A 359 -9.44 -14.51 -39.44
CA THR A 359 -9.87 -13.13 -39.34
C THR A 359 -10.13 -12.75 -37.89
N LEU A 360 -10.10 -11.45 -37.60
CA LEU A 360 -10.64 -10.86 -36.38
C LEU A 360 -12.03 -10.33 -36.71
N SER A 361 -13.03 -10.69 -35.90
CA SER A 361 -14.42 -10.25 -36.15
C SER A 361 -14.55 -8.74 -36.03
N ARG A 362 -13.80 -8.14 -35.10
CA ARG A 362 -13.71 -6.67 -34.93
C ARG A 362 -12.39 -6.24 -34.29
N VAL A 363 -11.91 -5.09 -34.76
CA VAL A 363 -10.83 -4.28 -34.17
C VAL A 363 -11.39 -2.91 -33.84
N GLN A 364 -11.34 -2.53 -32.57
CA GLN A 364 -11.96 -1.33 -32.05
C GLN A 364 -10.92 -0.40 -31.46
N LEU A 365 -11.17 0.90 -31.64
CA LEU A 365 -10.48 1.97 -30.96
C LEU A 365 -11.42 2.56 -29.92
N LEU A 366 -10.99 2.55 -28.66
CA LEU A 366 -11.77 2.98 -27.51
C LEU A 366 -11.22 4.29 -26.95
N GLY A 367 -12.11 5.14 -26.45
CA GLY A 367 -11.76 6.33 -25.67
C GLY A 367 -12.62 6.47 -24.43
N ARG A 368 -12.71 7.70 -23.90
CA ARG A 368 -13.39 8.01 -22.63
C ARG A 368 -14.76 7.34 -22.49
N GLY A 369 -15.05 6.85 -21.29
CA GLY A 369 -16.25 6.08 -20.99
C GLY A 369 -16.31 4.71 -21.67
N GLY A 370 -15.19 4.21 -22.22
CA GLY A 370 -15.17 2.97 -23.01
C GLY A 370 -15.87 3.08 -24.36
N LYS A 371 -16.10 4.31 -24.86
CA LYS A 371 -16.80 4.54 -26.13
C LYS A 371 -15.97 4.03 -27.30
N VAL A 372 -16.60 3.30 -28.22
CA VAL A 372 -16.00 2.93 -29.50
C VAL A 372 -15.93 4.19 -30.38
N LEU A 373 -14.71 4.61 -30.68
CA LEU A 373 -14.41 5.77 -31.52
C LEU A 373 -14.31 5.37 -33.00
N ALA A 374 -13.77 4.19 -33.28
CA ALA A 374 -13.70 3.59 -34.60
C ALA A 374 -13.72 2.06 -34.50
N GLU A 375 -14.19 1.41 -35.55
CA GLU A 375 -14.25 -0.06 -35.65
C GLU A 375 -13.92 -0.52 -37.06
N LYS A 376 -13.17 -1.61 -37.17
CA LYS A 376 -12.95 -2.37 -38.40
C LYS A 376 -13.41 -3.81 -38.18
N ARG A 377 -14.31 -4.29 -39.03
CA ARG A 377 -14.80 -5.68 -39.01
C ARG A 377 -14.08 -6.55 -40.05
N ASP A 378 -14.16 -7.86 -39.83
CA ASP A 378 -13.66 -8.91 -40.73
C ASP A 378 -12.21 -8.68 -41.17
N PHE A 379 -11.33 -8.45 -40.19
CA PHE A 379 -9.96 -8.03 -40.42
C PHE A 379 -9.02 -9.23 -40.47
N ALA A 380 -8.43 -9.52 -41.63
CA ALA A 380 -7.49 -10.63 -41.82
C ALA A 380 -6.16 -10.49 -41.02
N GLY A 381 -5.88 -9.30 -40.49
CA GLY A 381 -4.65 -8.98 -39.77
C GLY A 381 -3.74 -8.02 -40.54
N GLY A 382 -2.82 -7.38 -39.82
CA GLY A 382 -1.92 -6.35 -40.35
C GLY A 382 -2.00 -5.06 -39.54
N ARG A 383 -1.88 -3.91 -40.22
CA ARG A 383 -1.95 -2.57 -39.62
C ARG A 383 -3.20 -1.82 -40.07
N ILE A 384 -3.84 -1.11 -39.12
CA ILE A 384 -4.88 -0.13 -39.36
C ILE A 384 -4.39 1.24 -38.87
N SER A 385 -4.53 2.28 -39.71
CA SER A 385 -4.14 3.65 -39.38
C SER A 385 -5.37 4.55 -39.28
N TRP A 386 -5.51 5.25 -38.15
CA TRP A 386 -6.50 6.30 -37.92
C TRP A 386 -5.81 7.62 -37.59
N THR A 387 -6.52 8.72 -37.80
CA THR A 387 -6.17 10.04 -37.26
C THR A 387 -7.24 10.44 -36.27
N ILE A 388 -6.84 10.78 -35.05
CA ILE A 388 -7.73 11.32 -34.02
C ILE A 388 -7.44 12.80 -33.84
N THR A 389 -8.48 13.62 -33.83
CA THR A 389 -8.38 15.02 -33.39
C THR A 389 -8.74 15.13 -31.92
N GLY A 390 -7.78 15.53 -31.09
CA GLY A 390 -7.94 15.73 -29.66
C GLY A 390 -8.86 16.91 -29.33
N ASP A 391 -9.44 16.87 -28.13
CA ASP A 391 -10.24 17.95 -27.55
C ASP A 391 -9.48 18.65 -26.40
N ALA A 392 -10.07 19.71 -25.84
CA ALA A 392 -9.48 20.41 -24.70
C ALA A 392 -9.52 19.58 -23.40
N GLU A 393 -10.44 18.61 -23.32
CA GLU A 393 -10.70 17.79 -22.14
C GLU A 393 -9.74 16.60 -22.01
N GLY A 394 -8.94 16.31 -23.03
CA GLY A 394 -8.01 15.20 -23.05
C GLY A 394 -8.69 13.84 -22.92
N GLY A 395 -7.91 12.79 -22.68
CA GLY A 395 -8.43 11.44 -22.50
C GLY A 395 -7.39 10.36 -22.71
N TRP A 396 -7.86 9.17 -23.10
CA TRP A 396 -7.01 8.02 -23.35
C TRP A 396 -7.51 7.25 -24.57
N ILE A 397 -6.63 6.47 -25.18
CA ILE A 397 -6.92 5.59 -26.31
C ILE A 397 -6.53 4.17 -25.94
N VAL A 398 -7.40 3.19 -26.19
CA VAL A 398 -7.11 1.74 -26.08
C VAL A 398 -7.56 1.03 -27.35
N ALA A 399 -6.79 0.08 -27.86
CA ALA A 399 -7.25 -0.82 -28.90
C ALA A 399 -7.78 -2.14 -28.30
N ARG A 400 -8.87 -2.67 -28.86
CA ARG A 400 -9.48 -3.94 -28.46
C ARG A 400 -9.84 -4.79 -29.67
N VAL A 401 -9.60 -6.09 -29.61
CA VAL A 401 -9.92 -7.03 -30.70
C VAL A 401 -10.65 -8.26 -30.20
N PHE A 402 -11.39 -8.91 -31.11
CA PHE A 402 -12.11 -10.15 -30.85
C PHE A 402 -11.84 -11.18 -31.95
N GLY A 403 -11.86 -12.46 -31.58
CA GLY A 403 -11.60 -13.56 -32.50
C GLY A 403 -12.69 -13.77 -33.54
N GLU A 404 -12.37 -14.59 -34.55
CA GLU A 404 -13.20 -14.84 -35.74
C GLU A 404 -14.67 -15.16 -35.42
N ASN A 405 -14.91 -15.96 -34.38
CA ASN A 405 -16.23 -16.52 -34.05
C ASN A 405 -16.97 -15.80 -32.90
N ASP A 406 -16.42 -14.68 -32.45
CA ASP A 406 -16.98 -13.91 -31.34
C ASP A 406 -17.92 -12.81 -31.87
N ALA A 407 -19.22 -13.05 -31.72
CA ALA A 407 -20.31 -12.16 -32.15
C ALA A 407 -20.44 -10.90 -31.28
N ASP A 408 -21.38 -10.00 -31.61
CA ASP A 408 -21.61 -8.78 -30.85
C ASP A 408 -22.11 -9.07 -29.43
N PHE A 409 -21.69 -8.24 -28.47
CA PHE A 409 -22.00 -8.46 -27.05
C PHE A 409 -23.51 -8.47 -26.76
N ALA A 410 -24.29 -7.73 -27.55
CA ALA A 410 -25.75 -7.79 -27.48
C ALA A 410 -26.31 -9.19 -27.81
N GLU A 411 -25.53 -10.03 -28.50
CA GLU A 411 -25.92 -11.35 -29.01
C GLU A 411 -25.32 -12.51 -28.19
N LYS A 412 -24.27 -12.27 -27.39
CA LYS A 412 -23.59 -13.29 -26.56
C LYS A 412 -23.28 -12.79 -25.15
N ARG A 413 -23.51 -13.63 -24.13
CA ARG A 413 -23.04 -13.39 -22.75
C ARG A 413 -21.51 -13.33 -22.71
N GLN A 414 -20.94 -12.53 -21.80
CA GLN A 414 -19.48 -12.33 -21.67
C GLN A 414 -18.67 -13.65 -21.57
N GLN A 415 -19.22 -14.65 -20.90
CA GLN A 415 -18.63 -15.99 -20.72
C GLN A 415 -18.53 -16.83 -22.02
N ILE A 416 -19.07 -16.34 -23.14
CA ILE A 416 -19.05 -17.03 -24.45
C ILE A 416 -17.94 -16.48 -25.35
N VAL A 417 -17.29 -15.36 -24.99
CA VAL A 417 -16.18 -14.79 -25.75
C VAL A 417 -14.93 -15.67 -25.58
N LYS A 418 -14.43 -16.22 -26.68
CA LYS A 418 -13.25 -17.11 -26.65
C LYS A 418 -11.95 -16.32 -26.80
N HIS A 419 -11.85 -15.43 -27.77
CA HIS A 419 -10.60 -14.73 -28.07
C HIS A 419 -10.78 -13.22 -28.00
N CYS A 420 -9.98 -12.57 -27.14
CA CYS A 420 -10.03 -11.14 -26.89
C CYS A 420 -8.63 -10.63 -26.55
N ALA A 421 -8.25 -9.48 -27.09
CA ALA A 421 -7.06 -8.76 -26.64
C ALA A 421 -7.33 -7.26 -26.48
N LEU A 422 -6.63 -6.64 -25.53
CA LEU A 422 -6.67 -5.21 -25.23
C LEU A 422 -5.26 -4.68 -25.02
N THR A 423 -4.94 -3.55 -25.64
CA THR A 423 -3.71 -2.82 -25.30
C THR A 423 -3.88 -2.11 -23.96
N ASN A 424 -2.77 -1.76 -23.32
CA ASN A 424 -2.77 -0.66 -22.37
C ASN A 424 -3.06 0.69 -23.06
N PRO A 425 -3.44 1.74 -22.32
CA PRO A 425 -3.82 3.01 -22.90
C PRO A 425 -2.61 3.84 -23.33
N VAL A 426 -2.83 4.72 -24.32
CA VAL A 426 -2.04 5.96 -24.46
C VAL A 426 -2.87 7.10 -23.92
N TRP A 427 -2.31 7.90 -23.00
CA TRP A 427 -2.98 9.07 -22.46
C TRP A 427 -2.70 10.30 -23.30
N LEU A 428 -3.76 10.98 -23.74
CA LEU A 428 -3.72 12.29 -24.38
C LEU A 428 -3.96 13.36 -23.31
N ARG A 429 -2.87 13.90 -22.79
CA ARG A 429 -2.85 14.79 -21.63
C ARG A 429 -3.13 16.24 -22.03
N THR A 430 -3.99 16.91 -21.27
CA THR A 430 -4.25 18.35 -21.35
C THR A 430 -4.24 18.92 -19.94
N ASP A 431 -4.31 20.25 -19.78
CA ASP A 431 -4.39 20.86 -18.45
C ASP A 431 -5.65 20.43 -17.66
N ALA A 432 -6.73 20.09 -18.37
CA ALA A 432 -7.96 19.53 -17.79
C ALA A 432 -7.84 18.03 -17.46
N PHE A 433 -6.88 17.33 -18.06
CA PHE A 433 -6.71 15.87 -17.94
C PHE A 433 -5.25 15.50 -17.69
N ARG A 434 -4.82 15.79 -16.47
CA ARG A 434 -3.52 15.36 -15.92
C ARG A 434 -3.72 14.22 -14.93
N ALA A 435 -2.63 13.47 -14.70
CA ALA A 435 -2.59 12.56 -13.56
C ALA A 435 -2.85 13.37 -12.27
N PRO A 436 -3.85 13.00 -11.45
CA PRO A 436 -4.10 13.68 -10.20
C PRO A 436 -2.88 13.61 -9.28
N LYS A 437 -2.63 14.69 -8.53
CA LYS A 437 -1.53 14.69 -7.56
C LYS A 437 -1.79 13.64 -6.46
N PRO A 438 -0.76 12.88 -6.04
CA PRO A 438 -0.83 12.04 -4.86
C PRO A 438 -1.26 12.84 -3.64
N ILE A 439 -2.08 12.24 -2.77
CA ILE A 439 -2.43 12.80 -1.47
C ILE A 439 -1.65 12.01 -0.43
N PRO A 440 -0.55 12.54 0.15
CA PRO A 440 0.29 11.83 1.12
C PRO A 440 -0.42 11.73 2.48
N ALA A 441 -1.57 11.07 2.47
CA ALA A 441 -2.39 10.76 3.60
C ALA A 441 -1.87 9.50 4.28
N PRO A 442 -2.28 9.32 5.53
CA PRO A 442 -2.32 8.02 6.16
C PRO A 442 -2.87 6.86 5.34
N ASP A 443 -2.63 5.64 5.84
CA ASP A 443 -3.34 4.42 5.45
C ASP A 443 -4.82 4.77 5.42
N PRO A 444 -5.45 4.69 4.23
CA PRO A 444 -6.84 5.04 4.08
C PRO A 444 -7.75 4.29 5.06
N LEU A 445 -7.43 3.04 5.39
CA LEU A 445 -8.20 2.24 6.34
C LEU A 445 -8.10 2.73 7.79
N THR A 446 -7.17 3.62 8.11
CA THR A 446 -7.12 4.28 9.44
C THR A 446 -8.04 5.51 9.52
N ILE A 447 -8.60 5.95 8.39
CA ILE A 447 -9.45 7.14 8.30
C ILE A 447 -10.90 6.69 8.43
N ARG A 448 -11.57 7.18 9.49
CA ARG A 448 -12.95 6.80 9.79
C ARG A 448 -13.89 7.02 8.62
N GLU A 449 -13.81 8.17 7.94
CA GLU A 449 -14.69 8.48 6.83
C GLU A 449 -14.45 7.60 5.59
N VAL A 450 -13.23 7.09 5.40
CA VAL A 450 -12.93 6.12 4.33
C VAL A 450 -13.52 4.76 4.70
N ARG A 451 -13.41 4.35 5.96
CA ARG A 451 -14.01 3.09 6.47
C ARG A 451 -15.55 3.08 6.40
N GLU A 452 -16.20 4.20 6.72
CA GLU A 452 -17.66 4.31 6.62
C GLU A 452 -18.14 4.11 5.17
N LEU A 453 -17.33 4.49 4.18
CA LEU A 453 -17.60 4.20 2.77
C LEU A 453 -17.41 2.71 2.44
N GLU A 454 -16.36 2.10 2.96
CA GLU A 454 -16.14 0.65 2.79
C GLU A 454 -17.35 -0.11 3.32
N ASP A 455 -17.78 0.15 4.55
CA ASP A 455 -18.99 -0.45 5.14
C ASP A 455 -20.23 -0.28 4.25
N PHE A 456 -20.44 0.92 3.70
CA PHE A 456 -21.54 1.24 2.79
C PHE A 456 -21.49 0.39 1.50
N LEU A 457 -20.30 0.21 0.94
CA LEU A 457 -20.08 -0.63 -0.25
C LEU A 457 -20.26 -2.12 0.06
N LEU A 458 -19.77 -2.60 1.20
CA LEU A 458 -19.85 -4.00 1.62
C LEU A 458 -21.28 -4.44 1.93
N LYS A 459 -22.07 -3.58 2.59
CA LYS A 459 -23.48 -3.84 2.88
C LYS A 459 -24.38 -3.71 1.64
N GLY A 460 -23.84 -3.23 0.52
CA GLY A 460 -24.59 -3.01 -0.71
C GLY A 460 -25.69 -1.94 -0.56
N GLU A 461 -25.52 -0.99 0.37
CA GLU A 461 -26.54 0.02 0.69
C GLU A 461 -26.89 0.89 -0.54
N PHE A 462 -25.92 1.10 -1.45
CA PHE A 462 -26.14 1.81 -2.72
C PHE A 462 -27.16 1.15 -3.66
N ARG A 463 -27.47 -0.13 -3.50
CA ARG A 463 -28.47 -0.84 -4.32
C ARG A 463 -29.89 -0.32 -4.11
N PHE A 464 -30.12 0.34 -2.97
CA PHE A 464 -31.40 0.96 -2.61
C PHE A 464 -31.35 2.50 -2.74
N ASP A 465 -30.31 3.05 -3.36
CA ASP A 465 -30.16 4.49 -3.55
C ASP A 465 -31.18 5.02 -4.58
N PRO A 466 -31.90 6.13 -4.30
CA PRO A 466 -32.90 6.68 -5.22
C PRO A 466 -32.36 7.10 -6.61
N ARG A 467 -31.04 7.29 -6.75
CA ARG A 467 -30.38 7.57 -8.04
C ARG A 467 -30.30 6.34 -8.94
N VAL A 468 -30.61 5.15 -8.42
CA VAL A 468 -30.67 3.90 -9.14
C VAL A 468 -32.08 3.74 -9.70
N GLU A 469 -32.30 4.21 -10.94
CA GLU A 469 -33.62 4.21 -11.59
C GLU A 469 -34.14 2.81 -11.98
N LYS A 470 -33.26 1.79 -11.99
CA LYS A 470 -33.57 0.37 -12.20
C LYS A 470 -32.71 -0.47 -11.26
N GLU A 471 -33.23 -1.60 -10.77
CA GLU A 471 -32.41 -2.58 -10.04
C GLU A 471 -31.12 -2.83 -10.83
N LEU A 472 -29.98 -2.50 -10.23
CA LEU A 472 -28.68 -2.81 -10.79
C LEU A 472 -28.64 -4.32 -10.98
N GLU A 473 -28.18 -4.76 -12.16
CA GLU A 473 -27.92 -6.19 -12.37
C GLU A 473 -27.08 -6.69 -11.19
N PRO A 474 -27.36 -7.91 -10.70
CA PRO A 474 -26.53 -8.61 -9.75
C PRO A 474 -25.04 -8.41 -10.05
N GLY A 475 -24.43 -7.44 -9.38
CA GLY A 475 -23.00 -7.27 -9.44
C GLY A 475 -22.43 -5.92 -9.79
N MET A 476 -23.26 -5.01 -10.25
CA MET A 476 -22.77 -3.70 -10.63
C MET A 476 -22.54 -2.84 -9.38
N VAL A 477 -21.32 -2.31 -9.24
CA VAL A 477 -21.03 -1.20 -8.33
C VAL A 477 -20.80 0.03 -9.19
N PRO A 478 -21.71 1.02 -9.17
CA PRO A 478 -21.53 2.20 -9.98
C PRO A 478 -20.38 3.04 -9.44
N VAL A 479 -19.63 3.69 -10.32
CA VAL A 479 -18.42 4.45 -9.95
C VAL A 479 -18.71 5.52 -8.89
N TRP A 480 -19.89 6.14 -8.92
CA TRP A 480 -20.31 7.11 -7.91
C TRP A 480 -20.47 6.50 -6.52
N ALA A 481 -20.70 5.19 -6.40
CA ALA A 481 -20.81 4.50 -5.11
C ALA A 481 -19.49 4.53 -4.35
N PHE A 482 -18.35 4.71 -5.03
CA PHE A 482 -17.05 4.92 -4.41
C PHE A 482 -16.86 6.32 -3.80
N GLN A 483 -17.85 7.21 -3.92
CA GLN A 483 -17.87 8.54 -3.29
C GLN A 483 -16.53 9.28 -3.38
N ILE A 484 -15.92 9.26 -4.58
CA ILE A 484 -14.53 9.68 -4.87
C ILE A 484 -14.17 11.02 -4.22
N ASP A 485 -15.07 12.01 -4.30
CA ASP A 485 -14.83 13.34 -3.72
C ASP A 485 -14.78 13.33 -2.19
N LYS A 486 -15.60 12.51 -1.54
CA LYS A 486 -15.58 12.37 -0.08
C LYS A 486 -14.34 11.63 0.39
N VAL A 487 -13.92 10.59 -0.32
CA VAL A 487 -12.66 9.88 -0.05
C VAL A 487 -11.49 10.84 -0.19
N ARG A 488 -11.42 11.58 -1.30
CA ARG A 488 -10.42 12.62 -1.54
C ARG A 488 -10.37 13.63 -0.39
N ALA A 489 -11.52 14.19 -0.02
CA ALA A 489 -11.60 15.17 1.06
C ALA A 489 -11.17 14.58 2.42
N ALA A 490 -11.51 13.32 2.70
CA ALA A 490 -11.08 12.63 3.91
C ALA A 490 -9.55 12.42 3.94
N LEU A 491 -8.97 11.97 2.83
CA LEU A 491 -7.51 11.83 2.66
C LEU A 491 -6.81 13.19 2.82
N GLU A 492 -7.31 14.25 2.19
CA GLU A 492 -6.74 15.59 2.31
C GLU A 492 -6.79 16.13 3.74
N ARG A 493 -7.90 15.92 4.45
CA ARG A 493 -8.01 16.27 5.88
C ARG A 493 -7.01 15.47 6.72
N ALA A 494 -6.90 14.16 6.47
CA ALA A 494 -5.98 13.29 7.18
C ALA A 494 -4.51 13.63 6.91
N ALA A 495 -4.16 13.99 5.67
CA ALA A 495 -2.83 14.45 5.28
C ALA A 495 -2.45 15.78 5.95
N LYS A 496 -3.43 16.67 6.14
CA LYS A 496 -3.26 17.97 6.81
C LYS A 496 -3.29 17.87 8.34
N ARG A 497 -3.51 16.69 8.92
CA ARG A 497 -3.59 16.53 10.37
C ARG A 497 -2.24 16.90 11.01
N PRO A 498 -2.24 17.65 12.12
CA PRO A 498 -1.01 17.99 12.83
C PRO A 498 -0.19 16.76 13.23
N LEU A 499 1.14 16.90 13.27
CA LEU A 499 2.05 15.90 13.84
C LEU A 499 1.97 15.95 15.37
N VAL A 500 1.78 14.81 16.02
CA VAL A 500 1.63 14.71 17.47
C VAL A 500 2.99 14.47 18.11
N VAL A 501 3.38 15.33 19.05
CA VAL A 501 4.63 15.22 19.82
C VAL A 501 4.29 14.90 21.27
N ALA A 502 4.77 13.78 21.78
CA ALA A 502 4.69 13.44 23.21
C ALA A 502 5.97 13.91 23.91
N CYS A 503 5.86 14.94 24.76
CA CYS A 503 6.94 15.36 25.65
C CYS A 503 6.92 14.49 26.90
N VAL A 504 7.84 13.53 26.99
CA VAL A 504 7.98 12.57 28.09
C VAL A 504 9.12 13.00 29.00
N GLY A 505 8.84 13.13 30.30
CA GLY A 505 9.89 13.51 31.24
C GLY A 505 9.41 13.74 32.66
N ASP A 506 10.29 14.33 33.46
CA ASP A 506 10.06 14.56 34.88
C ASP A 506 9.48 15.96 35.16
N SER A 507 9.90 16.61 36.27
CA SER A 507 9.48 17.96 36.64
C SER A 507 9.92 19.02 35.64
N ILE A 508 11.04 18.80 34.94
CA ILE A 508 11.49 19.74 33.91
C ILE A 508 10.50 19.73 32.75
N THR A 509 10.08 18.55 32.27
CA THR A 509 9.02 18.45 31.25
C THR A 509 7.66 18.88 31.77
N TYR A 510 7.34 18.60 33.03
CA TYR A 510 6.10 19.10 33.64
C TYR A 510 6.03 20.62 33.54
N GLY A 511 7.15 21.32 33.73
CA GLY A 511 7.20 22.80 33.71
C GLY A 511 7.40 23.40 35.10
N HIS A 512 8.02 22.66 36.03
CA HIS A 512 8.34 23.20 37.34
C HIS A 512 9.33 24.37 37.22
N GLY A 513 9.03 25.52 37.82
CA GLY A 513 9.82 26.74 37.67
C GLY A 513 9.35 27.68 36.54
N ALA A 514 8.41 27.23 35.69
CA ALA A 514 7.74 28.09 34.72
C ALA A 514 6.74 29.02 35.43
N SER A 515 6.67 30.29 35.02
CA SER A 515 5.71 31.26 35.60
C SER A 515 4.26 30.90 35.28
N LYS A 516 4.00 30.35 34.08
CA LYS A 516 2.70 29.86 33.62
C LYS A 516 2.92 28.60 32.81
N ARG A 517 2.77 27.44 33.44
CA ARG A 517 3.07 26.12 32.82
C ARG A 517 2.49 25.96 31.41
N GLU A 518 1.25 26.37 31.21
CA GLU A 518 0.51 26.28 29.95
C GLU A 518 0.98 27.26 28.86
N LYS A 519 1.92 28.16 29.17
CA LYS A 519 2.49 29.15 28.23
C LYS A 519 4.01 29.12 28.17
N THR A 520 4.67 28.92 29.31
CA THR A 520 6.11 29.17 29.47
C THR A 520 6.92 27.93 29.85
N ALA A 521 6.30 26.76 30.08
CA ALA A 521 7.05 25.50 30.07
C ALA A 521 7.51 25.18 28.63
N TYR A 522 8.61 24.44 28.47
CA TYR A 522 9.12 24.19 27.10
C TYR A 522 8.11 23.52 26.17
N PRO A 523 7.22 22.59 26.60
CA PRO A 523 6.23 22.03 25.66
C PRO A 523 5.25 23.08 25.12
N ALA A 524 4.87 24.07 25.94
CA ALA A 524 3.99 25.16 25.52
C ALA A 524 4.71 26.15 24.60
N GLN A 525 5.96 26.51 24.93
CA GLN A 525 6.78 27.35 24.04
C GLN A 525 7.08 26.64 22.72
N LEU A 526 7.33 25.33 22.76
CA LEU A 526 7.57 24.49 21.59
C LEU A 526 6.34 24.48 20.66
N GLN A 527 5.12 24.36 21.21
CA GLN A 527 3.90 24.48 20.41
C GLN A 527 3.82 25.83 19.68
N ALA A 528 4.16 26.93 20.36
CA ALA A 528 4.15 28.25 19.75
C ALA A 528 5.20 28.40 18.63
N LEU A 529 6.39 27.79 18.80
CA LEU A 529 7.44 27.78 17.77
C LEU A 529 7.08 26.94 16.54
N LEU A 530 6.35 25.84 16.72
CA LEU A 530 6.02 24.90 15.65
C LEU A 530 4.72 25.25 14.89
N GLY A 531 3.75 25.89 15.56
CA GLY A 531 2.48 26.29 14.98
C GLY A 531 1.51 25.13 14.72
N ASP A 532 0.45 25.41 13.95
CA ASP A 532 -0.71 24.51 13.77
C ASP A 532 -0.41 23.20 13.02
N GLY A 533 0.76 23.11 12.37
CA GLY A 533 1.24 21.86 11.76
C GLY A 533 1.58 20.77 12.77
N TRP A 534 1.59 21.09 14.07
CA TRP A 534 2.00 20.25 15.18
C TRP A 534 1.04 20.34 16.37
N THR A 535 0.97 19.26 17.14
CA THR A 535 0.26 19.18 18.42
C THR A 535 1.22 18.64 19.47
N VAL A 536 1.67 19.51 20.38
CA VAL A 536 2.63 19.18 21.43
C VAL A 536 1.89 18.86 22.73
N LEU A 537 2.09 17.65 23.25
CA LEU A 537 1.43 17.14 24.44
C LEU A 537 2.43 16.97 25.58
N ASN A 538 2.13 17.59 26.73
CA ASN A 538 2.97 17.52 27.93
C ASN A 538 2.61 16.32 28.81
N PHE A 539 3.47 15.31 28.84
CA PHE A 539 3.37 14.15 29.72
C PHE A 539 4.41 14.18 30.85
N GLY A 540 4.94 15.35 31.19
CA GLY A 540 5.85 15.50 32.31
C GLY A 540 5.23 15.10 33.65
N HIS A 541 6.00 14.44 34.50
CA HIS A 541 5.55 14.01 35.82
C HIS A 541 6.62 14.28 36.88
N ASN A 542 6.31 15.17 37.83
CA ASN A 542 7.28 15.67 38.81
C ASN A 542 8.02 14.57 39.56
N ALA A 543 9.34 14.71 39.68
CA ALA A 543 10.24 13.83 40.43
C ALA A 543 10.41 12.38 39.88
N ARG A 544 10.03 12.11 38.63
CA ARG A 544 10.05 10.74 38.10
C ARG A 544 11.44 10.33 37.60
N THR A 545 11.72 9.05 37.78
CA THR A 545 12.96 8.36 37.41
C THR A 545 12.70 7.45 36.22
N ALA A 546 13.75 7.13 35.47
CA ALA A 546 13.70 6.04 34.51
C ALA A 546 13.70 4.66 35.20
N LEU A 547 14.32 4.56 36.39
CA LEU A 547 14.31 3.35 37.21
C LEU A 547 12.89 2.95 37.66
N ASP A 548 12.48 1.71 37.39
CA ASP A 548 11.10 1.22 37.62
C ASP A 548 10.66 1.23 39.09
N ASP A 549 11.59 0.99 40.02
CA ASP A 549 11.39 1.05 41.47
C ASP A 549 12.11 2.25 42.10
N GLY A 550 12.34 3.29 41.29
CA GLY A 550 13.06 4.48 41.72
C GLY A 550 12.46 5.17 42.94
N LYS A 551 13.35 5.84 43.67
CA LYS A 551 13.09 6.44 44.98
C LYS A 551 13.34 7.94 44.97
N GLU A 552 12.63 8.64 45.83
CA GLU A 552 12.90 10.02 46.18
C GLU A 552 14.07 10.09 47.19
N TRP A 553 14.63 11.29 47.42
CA TRP A 553 15.80 11.51 48.29
C TRP A 553 15.62 10.98 49.73
N ASN A 554 14.37 10.91 50.21
CA ASN A 554 14.01 10.37 51.53
C ASN A 554 13.81 8.84 51.54
N GLY A 555 14.07 8.16 50.42
CA GLY A 555 13.89 6.71 50.26
C GLY A 555 12.47 6.28 49.88
N GLN A 556 11.51 7.21 49.74
CA GLN A 556 10.15 6.90 49.31
C GLN A 556 10.15 6.35 47.88
N GLY A 557 9.66 5.13 47.70
CA GLY A 557 9.54 4.48 46.40
C GLY A 557 8.36 4.99 45.57
N GLY A 558 8.24 4.46 44.34
CA GLY A 558 7.14 4.80 43.43
C GLY A 558 7.44 5.96 42.48
N MET A 559 8.71 6.32 42.30
CA MET A 559 9.12 7.39 41.38
C MET A 559 9.33 6.91 39.94
N GLY A 560 9.26 5.61 39.66
CA GLY A 560 9.43 5.09 38.31
C GLY A 560 8.37 5.62 37.32
N TYR A 561 8.83 6.27 36.24
CA TYR A 561 7.96 6.86 35.23
C TYR A 561 7.10 5.81 34.52
N ARG A 562 7.64 4.60 34.32
CA ARG A 562 6.94 3.51 33.64
C ARG A 562 5.65 3.06 34.36
N LYS A 563 5.57 3.31 35.66
CA LYS A 563 4.37 3.02 36.48
C LYS A 563 3.44 4.23 36.63
N SER A 564 3.72 5.32 35.92
CA SER A 564 2.94 6.56 36.04
C SER A 564 1.72 6.59 35.12
N PRO A 565 0.65 7.31 35.51
CA PRO A 565 -0.48 7.54 34.61
C PRO A 565 -0.10 8.36 33.38
N GLN A 566 1.02 9.10 33.41
CA GLN A 566 1.52 9.87 32.27
C GLN A 566 2.07 8.96 31.16
N LEU A 567 2.71 7.83 31.48
CA LEU A 567 3.10 6.87 30.44
C LEU A 567 1.86 6.34 29.71
N ALA A 568 0.84 5.89 30.44
CA ALA A 568 -0.39 5.37 29.83
C ALA A 568 -1.04 6.40 28.88
N LYS A 569 -1.09 7.68 29.28
CA LYS A 569 -1.59 8.77 28.43
C LYS A 569 -0.68 9.06 27.23
N ALA A 570 0.63 9.00 27.40
CA ALA A 570 1.60 9.21 26.33
C ALA A 570 1.46 8.11 25.25
N LEU A 571 1.37 6.84 25.65
CA LEU A 571 1.16 5.71 24.75
C LEU A 571 -0.20 5.81 24.05
N ALA A 572 -1.27 6.14 24.78
CA ALA A 572 -2.61 6.31 24.22
C ALA A 572 -2.73 7.47 23.22
N SER A 573 -1.84 8.47 23.32
CA SER A 573 -1.84 9.60 22.38
C SER A 573 -1.37 9.25 20.96
N ARG A 574 -0.79 8.05 20.76
CA ARG A 574 -0.22 7.58 19.48
C ARG A 574 0.63 8.66 18.81
N PRO A 575 1.70 9.13 19.48
CA PRO A 575 2.49 10.25 19.00
C PRO A 575 3.22 9.88 17.71
N ASP A 576 3.51 10.85 16.85
CA ASP A 576 4.44 10.63 15.72
C ASP A 576 5.89 10.78 16.17
N VAL A 577 6.13 11.59 17.21
CA VAL A 577 7.44 11.80 17.82
C VAL A 577 7.34 11.77 19.33
N VAL A 578 8.29 11.11 19.99
CA VAL A 578 8.46 11.16 21.44
C VAL A 578 9.72 11.94 21.75
N LEU A 579 9.60 13.05 22.49
CA LEU A 579 10.74 13.74 23.09
C LEU A 579 10.98 13.15 24.47
N PHE A 580 12.01 12.32 24.59
CA PHE A 580 12.29 11.53 25.79
C PHE A 580 13.38 12.19 26.65
N MET A 581 12.98 12.87 27.72
CA MET A 581 13.88 13.61 28.62
C MET A 581 13.67 13.17 30.08
N LEU A 582 14.34 12.07 30.46
CA LEU A 582 14.40 11.54 31.83
C LEU A 582 15.86 11.32 32.25
N GLY A 583 16.08 11.02 33.53
CA GLY A 583 17.38 10.65 34.09
C GLY A 583 17.92 11.63 35.14
N THR A 584 17.47 12.89 35.14
CA THR A 584 17.96 13.90 36.10
C THR A 584 17.71 13.48 37.55
N ASN A 585 16.52 12.95 37.86
CA ASN A 585 16.19 12.43 39.18
C ASN A 585 16.89 11.10 39.52
N ASP A 586 17.30 10.32 38.52
CA ASP A 586 18.04 9.07 38.71
C ASP A 586 19.47 9.33 39.23
N SER A 587 20.02 10.53 39.04
CA SER A 587 21.35 10.92 39.56
C SER A 587 21.46 10.93 41.10
N LYS A 588 20.31 10.92 41.78
CA LYS A 588 20.25 10.85 43.25
C LYS A 588 20.95 9.58 43.73
N PRO A 589 21.79 9.62 44.79
CA PRO A 589 22.54 8.45 45.25
C PRO A 589 21.68 7.21 45.50
N VAL A 590 20.46 7.39 46.03
CA VAL A 590 19.48 6.31 46.28
C VAL A 590 19.09 5.51 45.03
N ASN A 591 19.28 6.09 43.85
CA ASN A 591 19.00 5.47 42.54
C ASN A 591 20.31 5.17 41.80
N TRP A 592 21.23 6.13 41.68
CA TRP A 592 22.45 5.99 40.88
C TRP A 592 23.46 4.96 41.41
N ASN A 593 23.38 4.58 42.68
CA ASN A 593 24.13 3.42 43.19
C ASN A 593 23.75 2.11 42.46
N ARG A 594 22.66 2.13 41.70
CA ARG A 594 22.18 1.07 40.80
C ARG A 594 22.18 1.54 39.34
N ALA A 595 23.24 2.23 38.91
CA ALA A 595 23.33 2.84 37.57
C ALA A 595 23.01 1.83 36.43
N ASP A 596 23.42 0.57 36.54
CA ASP A 596 23.11 -0.44 35.52
C ASP A 596 21.62 -0.77 35.45
N ASP A 597 20.91 -0.78 36.59
CA ASP A 597 19.45 -0.93 36.63
C ASP A 597 18.76 0.29 35.99
N VAL A 598 19.25 1.51 36.30
CA VAL A 598 18.74 2.76 35.72
C VAL A 598 18.85 2.71 34.20
N LYS A 599 20.03 2.35 33.67
CA LYS A 599 20.29 2.27 32.22
C LYS A 599 19.41 1.21 31.56
N ARG A 600 19.31 0.03 32.16
CA ARG A 600 18.45 -1.07 31.68
C ARG A 600 16.98 -0.63 31.60
N ASP A 601 16.46 -0.04 32.67
CA ASP A 601 15.03 0.29 32.75
C ASP A 601 14.68 1.54 31.91
N TYR A 602 15.63 2.46 31.73
CA TYR A 602 15.53 3.52 30.72
C TYR A 602 15.38 2.96 29.31
N GLU A 603 16.22 1.98 28.92
CA GLU A 603 16.11 1.35 27.59
C GLU A 603 14.77 0.63 27.41
N LYS A 604 14.27 -0.07 28.44
CA LYS A 604 12.92 -0.68 28.39
C LYS A 604 11.82 0.35 28.18
N LEU A 605 11.92 1.52 28.80
CA LEU A 605 10.93 2.58 28.65
C LEU A 605 11.00 3.22 27.25
N VAL A 606 12.19 3.30 26.64
CA VAL A 606 12.33 3.64 25.21
C VAL A 606 11.69 2.56 24.33
N ASP A 607 11.91 1.28 24.65
CA ASP A 607 11.33 0.15 23.92
C ASP A 607 9.79 0.15 23.94
N ASP A 608 9.16 0.57 25.04
CA ASP A 608 7.69 0.71 25.11
C ASP A 608 7.14 1.65 24.03
N PHE A 609 7.85 2.73 23.70
CA PHE A 609 7.46 3.65 22.63
C PHE A 609 7.80 3.09 21.24
N LEU A 610 8.97 2.46 21.09
CA LEU A 610 9.37 1.83 19.82
C LEU A 610 8.46 0.66 19.43
N ALA A 611 7.82 0.01 20.40
CA ALA A 611 6.86 -1.07 20.19
C ALA A 611 5.45 -0.59 19.77
N LEU A 612 5.19 0.73 19.75
CA LEU A 612 3.90 1.24 19.31
C LEU A 612 3.66 0.92 17.83
N THR A 613 2.43 0.51 17.50
CA THR A 613 2.07 0.10 16.13
C THR A 613 2.21 1.22 15.09
N ASN A 614 2.20 2.48 15.52
CA ASN A 614 2.43 3.62 14.63
C ASN A 614 3.90 4.02 14.51
N ALA A 615 4.83 3.23 15.07
CA ALA A 615 6.28 3.36 14.96
C ALA A 615 6.79 4.81 15.10
N PRO A 616 6.58 5.46 16.26
CA PRO A 616 7.03 6.84 16.46
C PRO A 616 8.54 6.97 16.36
N VAL A 617 9.02 8.15 15.96
CA VAL A 617 10.42 8.51 16.14
C VAL A 617 10.66 8.88 17.60
N VAL A 618 11.50 8.12 18.29
CA VAL A 618 11.91 8.44 19.67
C VAL A 618 13.18 9.27 19.64
N VAL A 619 13.09 10.53 20.08
CA VAL A 619 14.21 11.46 20.22
C VAL A 619 14.71 11.39 21.65
N VAL A 620 15.93 10.92 21.83
CA VAL A 620 16.60 10.94 23.14
C VAL A 620 17.06 12.38 23.42
N ALA A 621 16.65 12.94 24.55
CA ALA A 621 17.18 14.21 25.03
C ALA A 621 18.15 13.96 26.17
N ALA A 622 19.40 14.42 26.03
CA ALA A 622 20.33 14.43 27.14
C ALA A 622 19.76 15.26 28.29
N SER A 623 19.94 14.83 29.54
CA SER A 623 19.45 15.59 30.70
C SER A 623 19.98 17.03 30.71
N PRO A 624 19.17 18.05 31.03
CA PRO A 624 19.64 19.43 31.11
C PRO A 624 20.77 19.61 32.12
N PHE A 625 21.54 20.69 31.97
CA PHE A 625 22.61 21.03 32.90
C PHE A 625 22.05 21.25 34.32
N VAL A 626 22.80 20.84 35.35
CA VAL A 626 22.48 21.12 36.74
C VAL A 626 23.48 22.16 37.22
N LYS A 627 23.01 23.40 37.44
CA LYS A 627 23.88 24.52 37.81
C LYS A 627 24.49 24.35 39.20
N LYS A 628 23.76 23.69 40.09
CA LYS A 628 24.15 23.42 41.47
C LYS A 628 23.43 22.17 41.97
N ASP A 629 24.15 21.34 42.72
CA ASP A 629 23.56 20.20 43.43
C ASP A 629 22.42 20.65 44.35
N SER A 630 21.24 20.09 44.12
CA SER A 630 20.00 20.38 44.84
C SER A 630 19.10 19.15 44.85
N PHE A 631 18.28 18.96 45.88
CA PHE A 631 17.38 17.80 46.01
C PHE A 631 18.09 16.43 45.86
N SER A 632 19.36 16.37 46.27
CA SER A 632 20.27 15.23 46.06
C SER A 632 20.59 14.88 44.61
N ILE A 633 20.16 15.69 43.64
CA ILE A 633 20.60 15.62 42.24
C ILE A 633 22.03 16.15 42.18
N ARG A 634 22.91 15.39 41.53
CA ARG A 634 24.35 15.68 41.49
C ARG A 634 24.79 16.01 40.07
N GLU A 635 25.32 17.21 39.84
CA GLU A 635 25.85 17.59 38.52
C GLU A 635 26.92 16.62 38.07
N SER A 636 27.81 16.20 38.97
CA SER A 636 28.92 15.29 38.66
C SER A 636 28.44 13.96 38.06
N VAL A 637 27.24 13.51 38.42
CA VAL A 637 26.60 12.34 37.82
C VAL A 637 25.85 12.69 36.54
N VAL A 638 25.05 13.77 36.56
CA VAL A 638 24.27 14.18 35.38
C VAL A 638 25.18 14.48 34.20
N GLY A 639 26.16 15.37 34.36
CA GLY A 639 27.09 15.78 33.31
C GLY A 639 28.25 14.79 33.10
N GLY A 640 28.71 14.12 34.16
CA GLY A 640 29.89 13.25 34.10
C GLY A 640 29.60 11.81 33.67
N GLU A 641 28.40 11.28 33.92
CA GLU A 641 28.09 9.86 33.67
C GLU A 641 26.82 9.68 32.82
N LEU A 642 25.71 10.30 33.22
CA LEU A 642 24.40 10.10 32.57
C LEU A 642 24.34 10.67 31.16
N VAL A 643 24.71 11.94 30.97
CA VAL A 643 24.67 12.61 29.66
C VAL A 643 25.58 11.93 28.63
N PRO A 644 26.85 11.59 28.96
CA PRO A 644 27.68 10.78 28.07
C PRO A 644 27.01 9.46 27.65
N TRP A 645 26.42 8.74 28.60
CA TRP A 645 25.71 7.49 28.31
C TRP A 645 24.45 7.71 27.44
N GLN A 646 23.67 8.77 27.66
CA GLN A 646 22.50 9.08 26.82
C GLN A 646 22.89 9.37 25.36
N ARG A 647 24.03 10.05 25.15
CA ARG A 647 24.60 10.29 23.81
C ARG A 647 25.01 8.97 23.14
N GLU A 648 25.70 8.12 23.88
CA GLU A 648 26.11 6.79 23.43
C GLU A 648 24.90 5.91 23.08
N LEU A 649 23.86 5.89 23.92
CA LEU A 649 22.61 5.17 23.69
C LEU A 649 21.97 5.59 22.36
N ALA A 650 21.81 6.91 22.15
CA ALA A 650 21.23 7.44 20.93
C ALA A 650 22.02 7.00 19.70
N GLN A 651 23.35 7.08 19.75
CA GLN A 651 24.22 6.62 18.68
C GLN A 651 24.11 5.11 18.43
N ARG A 652 24.24 4.29 19.47
CA ARG A 652 24.21 2.82 19.41
C ARG A 652 22.88 2.28 18.88
N ARG A 653 21.77 2.96 19.20
CA ARG A 653 20.42 2.58 18.78
C ARG A 653 19.95 3.29 17.51
N GLY A 654 20.78 4.17 16.92
CA GLY A 654 20.40 4.95 15.73
C GLY A 654 19.25 5.94 15.97
N LEU A 655 19.05 6.38 17.21
CA LEU A 655 17.97 7.30 17.59
C LEU A 655 18.42 8.77 17.45
N PRO A 656 17.54 9.70 17.03
CA PRO A 656 17.87 11.12 17.05
C PRO A 656 18.16 11.62 18.47
N LEU A 657 19.14 12.53 18.58
CA LEU A 657 19.57 13.12 19.85
C LEU A 657 19.28 14.64 19.88
N VAL A 658 18.80 15.13 21.01
CA VAL A 658 18.86 16.55 21.39
C VAL A 658 19.78 16.71 22.59
N ASP A 659 20.86 17.47 22.43
CA ASP A 659 21.84 17.70 23.49
C ASP A 659 21.42 18.87 24.40
N ALA A 660 20.37 18.64 25.20
CA ALA A 660 19.82 19.67 26.08
C ALA A 660 20.81 20.11 27.18
N TYR A 661 21.73 19.23 27.58
CA TYR A 661 22.81 19.56 28.52
C TYR A 661 23.64 20.73 28.00
N SER A 662 24.22 20.60 26.79
CA SER A 662 25.08 21.63 26.21
C SER A 662 24.33 22.95 25.97
N ALA A 663 23.10 22.85 25.48
CA ALA A 663 22.25 24.03 25.23
C ALA A 663 21.97 24.82 26.52
N THR A 664 21.56 24.13 27.58
CA THR A 664 21.21 24.78 28.86
C THR A 664 22.44 25.20 29.67
N LYS A 665 23.57 24.49 29.54
CA LYS A 665 24.86 24.88 30.14
C LYS A 665 25.35 26.22 29.59
N ALA A 666 25.24 26.43 28.27
CA ALA A 666 25.61 27.69 27.64
C ALA A 666 24.76 28.87 28.15
N ALA A 667 23.50 28.63 28.55
CA ALA A 667 22.56 29.64 29.04
C ALA A 667 22.47 29.75 30.57
N ALA A 668 23.27 28.98 31.33
CA ALA A 668 23.08 28.76 32.77
C ALA A 668 23.09 30.02 33.65
N ALA A 669 23.68 31.11 33.18
CA ALA A 669 23.69 32.39 33.88
C ALA A 669 22.28 32.95 34.11
N THR A 670 21.36 32.76 33.16
CA THR A 670 20.02 33.38 33.15
C THR A 670 18.88 32.38 33.08
N SER A 671 19.15 31.09 32.86
CA SER A 671 18.13 30.09 32.50
C SER A 671 17.53 29.28 33.64
N TYR A 672 18.00 29.42 34.88
CA TYR A 672 17.55 28.60 36.03
C TYR A 672 16.86 29.45 37.09
N ILE A 673 15.90 28.85 37.80
CA ILE A 673 15.45 29.39 39.08
C ILE A 673 16.53 29.15 40.16
N GLY A 674 16.42 29.81 41.31
CA GLY A 674 17.45 29.79 42.36
C GLY A 674 17.84 28.42 42.91
N ASP A 675 17.11 27.36 42.58
CA ASP A 675 17.42 25.97 42.97
C ASP A 675 18.50 25.29 42.12
N GLY A 676 18.87 25.85 40.96
CA GLY A 676 19.93 25.32 40.10
C GLY A 676 19.60 24.03 39.35
N VAL A 677 18.37 23.52 39.41
CA VAL A 677 17.90 22.32 38.69
C VAL A 677 16.80 22.67 37.70
N HIS A 678 15.82 23.47 38.12
CA HIS A 678 14.65 23.76 37.30
C HIS A 678 14.87 25.00 36.43
N PRO A 679 14.58 24.91 35.11
CA PRO A 679 14.63 26.09 34.25
C PRO A 679 13.55 27.12 34.63
N ASN A 680 13.87 28.39 34.43
CA ASN A 680 12.87 29.46 34.39
C ASN A 680 12.30 29.60 32.97
N ASP A 681 11.43 30.60 32.74
CA ASP A 681 10.82 30.83 31.42
C ASP A 681 11.86 30.96 30.28
N THR A 682 13.01 31.60 30.53
CA THR A 682 14.10 31.73 29.56
C THR A 682 14.79 30.39 29.30
N GLY A 683 15.07 29.61 30.34
CA GLY A 683 15.67 28.28 30.17
C GLY A 683 14.75 27.29 29.46
N TYR A 684 13.44 27.40 29.70
CA TYR A 684 12.46 26.65 28.93
C TYR A 684 12.39 27.08 27.45
N GLY A 685 12.66 28.35 27.14
CA GLY A 685 12.83 28.82 25.76
C GLY A 685 14.01 28.14 25.07
N VAL A 686 15.16 28.04 25.74
CA VAL A 686 16.36 27.36 25.20
C VAL A 686 16.07 25.88 24.90
N LEU A 687 15.37 25.19 25.79
CA LEU A 687 14.93 23.81 25.55
C LEU A 687 13.97 23.73 24.36
N ALA A 688 12.98 24.61 24.30
CA ALA A 688 12.00 24.65 23.22
C ALA A 688 12.66 24.89 21.84
N GLU A 689 13.64 25.79 21.75
CA GLU A 689 14.38 26.06 20.52
C GLU A 689 15.20 24.84 20.06
N ALA A 690 15.90 24.18 20.99
CA ALA A 690 16.68 22.97 20.67
C ALA A 690 15.78 21.84 20.17
N PHE A 691 14.63 21.63 20.80
CA PHE A 691 13.64 20.66 20.33
C PHE A 691 13.00 21.06 19.00
N ALA A 692 12.66 22.35 18.81
CA ALA A 692 12.07 22.84 17.56
C ALA A 692 13.01 22.65 16.37
N ALA A 693 14.31 22.93 16.55
CA ALA A 693 15.32 22.72 15.52
C ALA A 693 15.36 21.24 15.08
N LYS A 694 15.40 20.31 16.05
CA LYS A 694 15.41 18.87 15.74
C LYS A 694 14.10 18.40 15.10
N LEU A 695 12.96 18.88 15.56
CA LEU A 695 11.66 18.49 15.00
C LEU A 695 11.48 18.99 13.55
N ARG A 696 11.94 20.20 13.23
CA ARG A 696 11.94 20.72 11.85
C ARG A 696 12.87 19.92 10.92
N GLU A 697 14.02 19.50 11.42
CA GLU A 697 14.92 18.58 10.68
C GLU A 697 14.24 17.23 10.39
N LEU A 698 13.47 16.71 11.34
CA LEU A 698 12.77 15.43 11.21
C LEU A 698 11.46 15.54 10.42
N GLU A 699 10.87 16.74 10.29
CA GLU A 699 9.54 16.95 9.73
C GLU A 699 9.31 16.30 8.35
N PRO A 700 10.22 16.45 7.36
CA PRO A 700 10.02 15.81 6.06
C PRO A 700 9.94 14.28 6.19
N LYS A 701 10.78 13.69 7.03
CA LYS A 701 10.80 12.24 7.28
C LYS A 701 9.56 11.80 8.03
N LEU A 702 9.06 12.57 8.98
CA LEU A 702 7.85 12.25 9.75
C LEU A 702 6.59 12.32 8.90
N ARG A 703 6.49 13.31 8.02
CA ARG A 703 5.39 13.41 7.05
C ARG A 703 5.45 12.30 6.02
N ALA A 704 6.66 11.95 5.54
CA ALA A 704 6.86 10.80 4.66
C ALA A 704 6.56 9.47 5.36
N ALA A 705 6.99 9.28 6.61
CA ALA A 705 6.69 8.09 7.40
C ALA A 705 5.20 7.96 7.68
N ARG A 706 4.48 9.04 8.02
CA ARG A 706 3.01 9.01 8.06
C ARG A 706 2.38 8.58 6.74
N ALA A 707 3.04 8.86 5.63
CA ALA A 707 2.65 8.42 4.31
C ALA A 707 3.25 7.05 3.91
N ALA A 708 4.02 6.35 4.77
CA ALA A 708 4.73 5.09 4.44
C ALA A 708 4.60 3.98 5.50
N THR A 709 4.69 4.25 6.82
CA THR A 709 4.41 3.32 7.94
C THR A 709 2.91 3.22 8.26
N ARG A 710 2.12 3.37 7.22
CA ARG A 710 0.67 3.29 7.23
C ARG A 710 0.28 2.57 5.94
#